data_AF-A0A9W4R1A4-F1
#
_entry.id   AF-A0A9W4R1A4-F1
#
_cell.length_a   1.000
_cell.length_b   1.000
_cell.length_c   1.000
_cell.angle_alpha   90.00
_cell.angle_beta   90.00
_cell.angle_gamma   90.00
#
_symmetry.space_group_name_H-M   'P 1'
#
loop_
_entity.id
_entity.type
_entity.pdbx_description
1 polymer ?
#
loop_
_entity_poly.entity_id
_entity_poly.type
_entity_poly.pdbx_seq_one_letter_code
_entity_poly.pdbx_strand_id
1 'polypeptide(L)'
;MSLRTQLKKVLPSISVTEQEALDAGDVWLEGSIYQGKPDFDALRAVPEAKLSADEQAFLDGPVKELMAMIDDSVIQNSKHLPDHILEFLKKERFFSLIIPKSFGGLEFSPYANSTIVGTIATKSSAVAVTVMVPNSLGPGELLLHYGTEDQQAHYLPRLANGREIPCFALTSPEAGSDAGGIPDIGVVKKGQYNGEEVLGLEITWDKRYITLAPIATVLGLAFKVEDPDSLLGGKEHLGITCALIPKSHPGVELGNRHDPMGIRFYNGTTRGEKVFIPMDFIIGGQKNIGRGWQMLVSCLGAGRGISLPALGVSTAQVALKSASEYAAVREQFGLSIGQFEGIQEKLADIAGKTYLQEAMRVLTTEGLGMGLKPSVVTAIAKYHMTEIGRDVLDSAMDIQAGKAIQNGPQNTLASGYVAQPIAITVEGANILTRNLMIFGQGVMRCHPYLQSMVESIHSQESDADKKFNKIFRKTVGYSVANSLRAFRLGVLPFTAGSKSSLPEVQAYEKAAHQLSAKLAVYADFSLLVLGGKLKQAEMLSARLGDVMSYLYAAMASIKYYEQKVAVADRQAAAPYFHYATRWALQNAENALHKFLDNFPSPVTRKFMRVITMHFTHKMPAISDDLVRELAKSAQMDTAFKAQLTHLIKPTAGDGHDINEQAYKAKMACLDLLAKVKKALRKKEIKAGVRFAQTLDNALAANLISSAEYTQLIDYNKKREKAIRVDEFDFDMNLLDDNAKPIENVQQAS
;
A
#
# COMPACT_ATOMS: atom_id res chain seq x y z
N MET A 1 -37.39 32.79 -9.04
CA MET A 1 -36.39 32.14 -8.17
C MET A 1 -35.22 31.75 -9.07
N SER A 2 -33.98 32.15 -8.76
CA SER A 2 -32.86 31.88 -9.68
C SER A 2 -32.50 30.39 -9.67
N LEU A 3 -31.90 29.89 -10.75
CA LEU A 3 -31.42 28.49 -10.85
C LEU A 3 -30.49 28.15 -9.67
N ARG A 4 -29.66 29.12 -9.26
CA ARG A 4 -28.80 29.04 -8.07
C ARG A 4 -29.60 28.83 -6.79
N THR A 5 -30.68 29.59 -6.56
CA THR A 5 -31.50 29.47 -5.34
C THR A 5 -32.28 28.14 -5.29
N GLN A 6 -32.65 27.60 -6.46
CA GLN A 6 -33.28 26.28 -6.54
C GLN A 6 -32.28 25.16 -6.22
N LEU A 7 -31.07 25.21 -6.79
CA LEU A 7 -30.02 24.23 -6.54
C LEU A 7 -29.51 24.27 -5.09
N LYS A 8 -29.47 25.45 -4.45
CA LYS A 8 -29.15 25.59 -3.02
C LYS A 8 -30.07 24.76 -2.10
N LYS A 9 -31.31 24.48 -2.52
CA LYS A 9 -32.26 23.66 -1.73
C LYS A 9 -32.05 22.15 -1.92
N VAL A 10 -31.31 21.73 -2.95
CA VAL A 10 -31.16 20.33 -3.36
C VAL A 10 -29.75 19.80 -3.13
N LEU A 11 -28.74 20.68 -3.15
CA LEU A 11 -27.36 20.32 -2.87
C LEU A 11 -27.06 20.46 -1.37
N PRO A 12 -26.51 19.42 -0.72
CA PRO A 12 -26.12 19.50 0.69
C PRO A 12 -25.00 20.52 0.88
N SER A 13 -24.99 21.20 2.03
CA SER A 13 -23.87 22.05 2.43
C SER A 13 -22.63 21.20 2.72
N ILE A 14 -21.47 21.61 2.21
CA ILE A 14 -20.19 21.01 2.58
C ILE A 14 -19.91 21.36 4.05
N SER A 15 -19.62 20.34 4.87
CA SER A 15 -19.24 20.55 6.28
C SER A 15 -17.86 21.22 6.36
N VAL A 16 -17.57 21.95 7.45
CA VAL A 16 -16.25 22.59 7.63
C VAL A 16 -15.12 21.56 7.56
N THR A 17 -15.30 20.42 8.22
CA THR A 17 -14.35 19.30 8.19
C THR A 17 -14.15 18.70 6.80
N GLU A 18 -15.18 18.69 5.96
CA GLU A 18 -15.08 18.22 4.57
C GLU A 18 -14.41 19.26 3.68
N GLN A 19 -14.69 20.55 3.88
CA GLN A 19 -14.03 21.63 3.16
C GLN A 19 -12.52 21.67 3.48
N GLU A 20 -12.14 21.58 4.75
CA GLU A 20 -10.73 21.51 5.16
C GLU A 20 -10.00 20.31 4.54
N ALA A 21 -10.67 19.16 4.43
CA ALA A 21 -10.11 18.00 3.76
C ALA A 21 -9.95 18.21 2.24
N LEU A 22 -10.89 18.91 1.61
CA LEU A 22 -10.83 19.27 0.19
C LEU A 22 -9.75 20.31 -0.09
N ASP A 23 -9.42 21.19 0.85
CA ASP A 23 -8.43 22.26 0.65
C ASP A 23 -6.99 21.83 0.97
N ALA A 24 -6.79 20.75 1.74
CA ALA A 24 -5.47 20.34 2.24
C ALA A 24 -4.53 19.60 1.25
N GLY A 25 -5.07 19.00 0.17
CA GLY A 25 -4.26 18.24 -0.81
C GLY A 25 -3.97 18.99 -2.11
N ASP A 26 -3.25 18.34 -3.03
CA ASP A 26 -3.01 18.76 -4.43
C ASP A 26 -3.83 17.91 -5.42
N VAL A 27 -4.09 18.44 -6.62
CA VAL A 27 -4.57 17.66 -7.78
C VAL A 27 -3.38 17.38 -8.69
N TRP A 28 -3.19 16.11 -9.08
CA TRP A 28 -2.05 15.69 -9.91
C TRP A 28 -2.51 14.94 -11.18
N LEU A 29 -1.94 13.77 -11.47
CA LEU A 29 -2.20 13.00 -12.69
C LEU A 29 -3.65 12.50 -12.76
N GLU A 30 -4.26 12.20 -11.61
CA GLU A 30 -5.66 11.78 -11.51
C GLU A 30 -6.63 12.84 -12.03
N GLY A 31 -6.27 14.12 -11.94
CA GLY A 31 -7.06 15.21 -12.52
C GLY A 31 -7.24 15.05 -14.04
N SER A 32 -6.18 14.66 -14.74
CA SER A 32 -6.21 14.45 -16.19
C SER A 32 -7.04 13.21 -16.59
N ILE A 33 -6.99 12.15 -15.77
CA ILE A 33 -7.81 10.94 -15.92
C ILE A 33 -9.29 11.28 -15.76
N TYR A 34 -9.64 12.03 -14.70
CA TYR A 34 -11.00 12.46 -14.46
C TYR A 34 -11.53 13.31 -15.62
N GLN A 35 -10.68 14.18 -16.17
CA GLN A 35 -11.06 15.06 -17.27
C GLN A 35 -11.22 14.36 -18.63
N GLY A 36 -10.98 13.05 -18.70
CA GLY A 36 -11.13 12.27 -19.92
C GLY A 36 -9.96 12.38 -20.89
N LYS A 37 -8.80 12.81 -20.41
CA LYS A 37 -7.60 13.09 -21.22
C LYS A 37 -6.35 12.89 -20.35
N PRO A 38 -5.99 11.61 -20.04
CA PRO A 38 -4.82 11.29 -19.25
C PRO A 38 -3.57 11.96 -19.84
N ASP A 39 -2.80 12.64 -18.99
CA ASP A 39 -1.63 13.41 -19.41
C ASP A 39 -0.36 12.56 -19.32
N PHE A 40 -0.04 11.90 -20.42
CA PHE A 40 1.17 11.09 -20.54
C PHE A 40 2.45 11.92 -20.72
N ASP A 41 2.35 13.21 -21.08
CA ASP A 41 3.52 14.09 -21.13
C ASP A 41 3.90 14.50 -19.69
N ALA A 42 2.92 14.90 -18.88
CA ALA A 42 3.12 15.15 -17.46
C ALA A 42 3.64 13.91 -16.74
N LEU A 43 3.11 12.71 -17.06
CA LEU A 43 3.61 11.44 -16.52
C LEU A 43 5.09 11.23 -16.81
N ARG A 44 5.54 11.48 -18.04
CA ARG A 44 6.95 11.35 -18.44
C ARG A 44 7.85 12.42 -17.83
N ALA A 45 7.30 13.61 -17.55
CA ALA A 45 8.01 14.70 -16.91
C ALA A 45 8.30 14.47 -15.41
N VAL A 46 7.62 13.51 -14.77
CA VAL A 46 7.89 13.16 -13.37
C VAL A 46 9.32 12.61 -13.24
N PRO A 47 10.18 13.22 -12.40
CA PRO A 47 11.56 12.82 -12.25
C PRO A 47 11.67 11.41 -11.67
N GLU A 48 12.72 10.71 -12.06
CA GLU A 48 13.00 9.37 -11.56
C GLU A 48 13.39 9.41 -10.07
N ALA A 49 12.72 8.62 -9.23
CA ALA A 49 13.15 8.43 -7.85
C ALA A 49 14.48 7.68 -7.82
N LYS A 50 15.47 8.27 -7.15
CA LYS A 50 16.80 7.70 -6.91
C LYS A 50 17.14 7.85 -5.44
N LEU A 51 17.72 6.80 -4.87
CA LEU A 51 18.30 6.88 -3.54
C LEU A 51 19.57 7.75 -3.62
N SER A 52 19.66 8.71 -2.71
CA SER A 52 20.90 9.42 -2.42
C SER A 52 21.96 8.47 -1.85
N ALA A 53 23.21 8.94 -1.81
CA ALA A 53 24.31 8.15 -1.25
C ALA A 53 24.05 7.77 0.22
N ASP A 54 23.49 8.68 1.01
CA ASP A 54 23.18 8.45 2.44
C ASP A 54 22.04 7.42 2.60
N GLU A 55 21.00 7.51 1.78
CA GLU A 55 19.88 6.56 1.80
C GLU A 55 20.32 5.16 1.37
N GLN A 56 21.17 5.07 0.34
CA GLN A 56 21.74 3.79 -0.10
C GLN A 56 22.67 3.21 0.97
N ALA A 57 23.53 4.03 1.59
CA ALA A 57 24.39 3.59 2.69
C ALA A 57 23.59 3.11 3.89
N PHE A 58 22.43 3.72 4.16
CA PHE A 58 21.53 3.26 5.22
C PHE A 58 20.91 1.89 4.93
N LEU A 59 20.51 1.65 3.68
CA LEU A 59 20.02 0.35 3.22
C LEU A 59 21.10 -0.74 3.28
N ASP A 60 22.33 -0.41 2.87
CA ASP A 60 23.44 -1.36 2.80
C ASP A 60 24.11 -1.64 4.15
N GLY A 61 23.94 -0.74 5.12
CA GLY A 61 24.44 -0.86 6.50
C GLY A 61 23.32 -1.15 7.50
N PRO A 62 22.77 -0.14 8.19
CA PRO A 62 21.75 -0.30 9.23
C PRO A 62 20.58 -1.22 8.88
N VAL A 63 19.99 -1.10 7.68
CA VAL A 63 18.87 -1.99 7.28
C VAL A 63 19.36 -3.42 7.12
N LYS A 64 20.50 -3.64 6.46
CA LYS A 64 21.08 -4.98 6.31
C LYS A 64 21.38 -5.63 7.67
N GLU A 65 21.92 -4.87 8.62
CA GLU A 65 22.17 -5.35 9.98
C GLU A 65 20.87 -5.69 10.71
N LEU A 66 19.87 -4.80 10.66
CA LEU A 66 18.54 -5.06 11.19
C LEU A 66 17.93 -6.35 10.59
N MET A 67 18.02 -6.52 9.27
CA MET A 67 17.51 -7.71 8.60
C MET A 67 18.19 -8.98 9.12
N ALA A 68 19.49 -8.94 9.46
CA ALA A 68 20.19 -10.07 10.07
C ALA A 68 19.77 -10.34 11.53
N MET A 69 19.37 -9.31 12.26
CA MET A 69 18.90 -9.44 13.67
C MET A 69 17.47 -9.97 13.80
N ILE A 70 16.63 -9.74 12.79
CA ILE A 70 15.23 -10.18 12.83
C ILE A 70 15.16 -11.70 12.67
N ASP A 71 14.55 -12.37 13.63
CA ASP A 71 13.99 -13.71 13.47
C ASP A 71 12.49 -13.62 13.79
N ASP A 72 11.64 -13.65 12.76
CA ASP A 72 10.20 -13.46 12.96
C ASP A 72 9.60 -14.63 13.75
N SER A 73 10.13 -15.85 13.63
CA SER A 73 9.66 -16.99 14.41
C SER A 73 9.90 -16.79 15.91
N VAL A 74 11.06 -16.25 16.28
CA VAL A 74 11.38 -15.88 17.67
C VAL A 74 10.49 -14.72 18.12
N ILE A 75 10.30 -13.70 17.27
CA ILE A 75 9.44 -12.56 17.58
C ILE A 75 8.02 -13.04 17.87
N GLN A 76 7.39 -13.84 17.01
CA GLN A 76 6.01 -14.32 17.16
C GLN A 76 5.79 -15.10 18.46
N ASN A 77 6.80 -15.90 18.87
CA ASN A 77 6.79 -16.68 20.11
C ASN A 77 7.19 -15.87 21.36
N SER A 78 7.70 -14.65 21.18
CA SER A 78 8.07 -13.75 22.27
C SER A 78 6.86 -12.98 22.82
N LYS A 79 6.90 -12.61 24.10
CA LYS A 79 5.87 -11.74 24.73
C LYS A 79 5.92 -10.31 24.18
N HIS A 80 7.14 -9.85 23.85
CA HIS A 80 7.44 -8.50 23.42
C HIS A 80 8.33 -8.55 22.18
N LEU A 81 8.33 -7.45 21.41
CA LEU A 81 9.40 -7.24 20.46
C LEU A 81 10.73 -7.25 21.24
N PRO A 82 11.74 -8.04 20.83
CA PRO A 82 12.99 -8.16 21.59
C PRO A 82 13.67 -6.80 21.82
N ASP A 83 14.11 -6.55 23.05
CA ASP A 83 14.67 -5.25 23.47
C ASP A 83 15.89 -4.84 22.63
N HIS A 84 16.76 -5.80 22.28
CA HIS A 84 17.93 -5.52 21.45
C HIS A 84 17.57 -5.00 20.05
N ILE A 85 16.43 -5.44 19.47
CA ILE A 85 15.92 -4.89 18.22
C ILE A 85 15.42 -3.45 18.46
N LEU A 86 14.63 -3.23 19.52
CA LEU A 86 14.09 -1.90 19.82
C LEU A 86 15.19 -0.87 20.08
N GLU A 87 16.23 -1.23 20.83
CA GLU A 87 17.39 -0.37 21.08
C GLU A 87 18.20 -0.10 19.82
N PHE A 88 18.34 -1.10 18.93
CA PHE A 88 18.96 -0.90 17.63
C PHE A 88 18.19 0.10 16.76
N LEU A 89 16.86 -0.02 16.70
CA LEU A 89 16.00 0.91 15.96
C LEU A 89 16.18 2.36 16.44
N LYS A 90 16.29 2.58 17.76
CA LYS A 90 16.55 3.90 18.33
C LYS A 90 17.94 4.42 17.96
N LYS A 91 18.97 3.60 18.22
CA LYS A 91 20.37 3.96 18.02
C LYS A 91 20.66 4.35 16.56
N GLU A 92 20.15 3.55 15.63
CA GLU A 92 20.35 3.75 14.19
C GLU A 92 19.27 4.66 13.57
N ARG A 93 18.45 5.34 14.39
CA ARG A 93 17.51 6.39 13.95
C ARG A 93 16.39 5.92 13.01
N PHE A 94 15.96 4.66 13.12
CA PHE A 94 14.84 4.14 12.34
C PHE A 94 13.51 4.86 12.64
N PHE A 95 13.35 5.52 13.79
CA PHE A 95 12.14 6.29 14.13
C PHE A 95 12.12 7.73 13.57
N SER A 96 13.14 8.13 12.82
CA SER A 96 13.31 9.51 12.38
C SER A 96 13.88 9.62 10.97
N LEU A 97 13.43 8.74 10.08
CA LEU A 97 13.73 8.77 8.65
C LEU A 97 13.35 10.13 8.04
N ILE A 98 12.21 10.71 8.43
CA ILE A 98 11.69 11.96 7.84
C ILE A 98 12.11 13.24 8.57
N ILE A 99 12.70 13.12 9.76
CA ILE A 99 13.09 14.32 10.54
C ILE A 99 14.32 14.95 9.87
N PRO A 100 14.35 16.27 9.66
CA PRO A 100 15.49 16.96 9.04
C PRO A 100 16.80 16.72 9.79
N LYS A 101 17.91 16.71 9.06
CA LYS A 101 19.25 16.56 9.62
C LYS A 101 19.61 17.66 10.62
N SER A 102 19.04 18.86 10.46
CA SER A 102 19.21 19.99 11.40
C SER A 102 18.70 19.68 12.82
N PHE A 103 17.75 18.76 12.96
CA PHE A 103 17.28 18.26 14.25
C PHE A 103 17.90 16.90 14.62
N GLY A 104 18.91 16.42 13.87
CA GLY A 104 19.59 15.15 14.11
C GLY A 104 18.90 13.92 13.52
N GLY A 105 17.87 14.11 12.68
CA GLY A 105 17.23 13.04 11.91
C GLY A 105 17.98 12.71 10.61
N LEU A 106 17.31 11.99 9.70
CA LEU A 106 17.92 11.48 8.47
C LEU A 106 17.50 12.22 7.19
N GLU A 107 16.34 12.89 7.19
CA GLU A 107 15.81 13.65 6.04
C GLU A 107 15.69 12.81 4.74
N PHE A 108 15.24 11.57 4.88
CA PHE A 108 15.07 10.64 3.77
C PHE A 108 13.81 10.93 2.97
N SER A 109 13.92 10.70 1.66
CA SER A 109 12.86 10.85 0.68
C SER A 109 11.72 9.85 0.92
N PRO A 110 10.50 10.14 0.41
CA PRO A 110 9.39 9.18 0.42
C PRO A 110 9.74 7.84 -0.22
N TYR A 111 10.56 7.84 -1.26
CA TYR A 111 11.01 6.62 -1.93
C TYR A 111 11.94 5.78 -1.03
N ALA A 112 12.89 6.41 -0.35
CA ALA A 112 13.76 5.71 0.60
C ALA A 112 12.97 5.16 1.79
N ASN A 113 12.07 5.95 2.39
CA ASN A 113 11.20 5.50 3.48
C ASN A 113 10.36 4.28 3.06
N SER A 114 9.69 4.35 1.90
CA SER A 114 8.93 3.22 1.34
C SER A 114 9.80 1.97 1.13
N THR A 115 11.02 2.15 0.62
CA THR A 115 11.96 1.05 0.35
C THR A 115 12.47 0.41 1.63
N ILE A 116 12.80 1.20 2.66
CA ILE A 116 13.24 0.72 3.97
C ILE A 116 12.12 -0.05 4.66
N VAL A 117 10.94 0.54 4.78
CA VAL A 117 9.77 -0.10 5.42
C VAL A 117 9.36 -1.37 4.67
N GLY A 118 9.32 -1.31 3.33
CA GLY A 118 9.00 -2.46 2.49
C GLY A 118 10.01 -3.60 2.64
N THR A 119 11.31 -3.28 2.72
CA THR A 119 12.38 -4.26 2.96
C THR A 119 12.20 -4.97 4.30
N ILE A 120 12.00 -4.21 5.39
CA ILE A 120 11.78 -4.77 6.74
C ILE A 120 10.52 -5.67 6.75
N ALA A 121 9.46 -5.22 6.09
CA ALA A 121 8.19 -5.94 6.01
C ALA A 121 8.31 -7.29 5.30
N THR A 122 9.32 -7.50 4.45
CA THR A 122 9.53 -8.82 3.80
C THR A 122 9.89 -9.90 4.81
N LYS A 123 10.41 -9.50 5.97
CA LYS A 123 10.85 -10.41 7.03
C LYS A 123 9.96 -10.37 8.27
N SER A 124 9.54 -9.19 8.72
CA SER A 124 8.69 -9.04 9.90
C SER A 124 7.75 -7.83 9.81
N SER A 125 6.45 -8.09 9.79
CA SER A 125 5.43 -7.03 9.85
C SER A 125 5.45 -6.27 11.18
N ALA A 126 5.77 -6.94 12.31
CA ALA A 126 5.82 -6.30 13.63
C ALA A 126 6.87 -5.18 13.71
N VAL A 127 8.10 -5.49 13.28
CA VAL A 127 9.19 -4.50 13.19
C VAL A 127 8.87 -3.41 12.17
N ALA A 128 8.34 -3.76 11.00
CA ALA A 128 7.97 -2.77 9.99
C ALA A 128 6.94 -1.76 10.51
N VAL A 129 5.89 -2.21 11.20
CA VAL A 129 4.89 -1.33 11.84
C VAL A 129 5.52 -0.45 12.92
N THR A 130 6.43 -1.01 13.71
CA THR A 130 7.16 -0.26 14.75
C THR A 130 7.99 0.87 14.16
N VAL A 131 8.60 0.65 12.98
CA VAL A 131 9.38 1.67 12.25
C VAL A 131 8.49 2.66 11.51
N MET A 132 7.40 2.23 10.87
CA MET A 132 6.64 3.11 9.97
C MET A 132 5.85 4.20 10.71
N VAL A 133 5.32 3.91 11.91
CA VAL A 133 4.38 4.82 12.58
C VAL A 133 5.04 6.14 12.97
N PRO A 134 6.23 6.16 13.60
CA PRO A 134 6.94 7.42 13.86
C PRO A 134 7.30 8.22 12.60
N ASN A 135 7.42 7.56 11.44
CA ASN A 135 7.79 8.15 10.15
C ASN A 135 6.60 8.45 9.22
N SER A 136 5.39 8.37 9.75
CA SER A 136 4.16 8.70 9.03
C SER A 136 3.30 9.61 9.92
N LEU A 137 2.05 9.23 10.21
CA LEU A 137 1.16 10.00 11.10
C LEU A 137 1.69 9.95 12.55
N GLY A 138 2.59 10.85 12.87
CA GLY A 138 3.19 10.99 14.19
C GLY A 138 3.43 12.44 14.62
N PRO A 139 3.68 12.64 15.92
CA PRO A 139 4.17 13.90 16.47
C PRO A 139 5.29 14.58 15.68
N GLY A 140 6.22 13.81 15.10
CA GLY A 140 7.34 14.35 14.32
C GLY A 140 6.88 15.18 13.12
N GLU A 141 6.03 14.61 12.26
CA GLU A 141 5.52 15.31 11.08
C GLU A 141 4.66 16.53 11.46
N LEU A 142 3.79 16.38 12.47
CA LEU A 142 2.95 17.48 12.96
C LEU A 142 3.79 18.63 13.53
N LEU A 143 4.84 18.33 14.28
CA LEU A 143 5.75 19.33 14.83
C LEU A 143 6.52 20.08 13.74
N LEU A 144 6.99 19.38 12.71
CA LEU A 144 7.70 19.99 11.59
C LEU A 144 6.86 21.04 10.87
N HIS A 145 5.57 20.77 10.67
CA HIS A 145 4.69 21.67 9.93
C HIS A 145 3.98 22.71 10.80
N TYR A 146 3.66 22.38 12.05
CA TYR A 146 2.75 23.17 12.87
C TYR A 146 3.26 23.49 14.26
N GLY A 147 4.35 22.88 14.71
CA GLY A 147 4.95 23.14 16.02
C GLY A 147 5.50 24.57 16.16
N THR A 148 5.55 25.09 17.38
CA THR A 148 6.31 26.32 17.69
C THR A 148 7.82 26.06 17.61
N GLU A 149 8.63 27.12 17.52
CA GLU A 149 10.10 26.98 17.55
C GLU A 149 10.58 26.25 18.80
N ASP A 150 10.01 26.56 19.97
CA ASP A 150 10.33 25.89 21.24
C ASP A 150 9.94 24.41 21.23
N GLN A 151 8.76 24.07 20.70
CA GLN A 151 8.32 22.68 20.57
C GLN A 151 9.22 21.90 19.62
N GLN A 152 9.59 22.49 18.48
CA GLN A 152 10.51 21.87 17.52
C GLN A 152 11.89 21.64 18.13
N ALA A 153 12.47 22.67 18.76
CA ALA A 153 13.76 22.60 19.43
C ALA A 153 13.78 21.59 20.59
N HIS A 154 12.65 21.43 21.29
CA HIS A 154 12.52 20.45 22.36
C HIS A 154 12.33 19.02 21.81
N TYR A 155 11.27 18.78 21.04
CA TYR A 155 10.85 17.41 20.73
C TYR A 155 11.59 16.79 19.54
N LEU A 156 11.85 17.52 18.45
CA LEU A 156 12.41 16.91 17.23
C LEU A 156 13.77 16.25 17.47
N PRO A 157 14.74 16.88 18.19
CA PRO A 157 16.00 16.22 18.51
C PRO A 157 15.86 15.01 19.44
N ARG A 158 14.82 14.97 20.29
CA ARG A 158 14.59 13.85 21.21
C ARG A 158 13.88 12.68 20.52
N LEU A 159 13.00 12.97 19.58
CA LEU A 159 12.41 11.98 18.68
C LEU A 159 13.50 11.39 17.76
N ALA A 160 14.40 12.22 17.25
CA ALA A 160 15.46 11.81 16.33
C ALA A 160 16.48 10.81 16.91
N ASN A 161 16.79 10.91 18.21
CA ASN A 161 17.69 9.96 18.89
C ASN A 161 16.96 8.91 19.73
N GLY A 162 15.64 8.80 19.59
CA GLY A 162 14.84 7.78 20.28
C GLY A 162 14.73 7.95 21.80
N ARG A 163 15.16 9.09 22.35
CA ARG A 163 14.87 9.45 23.75
C ARG A 163 13.37 9.60 23.99
N GLU A 164 12.67 10.13 22.98
CA GLU A 164 11.22 10.13 22.95
C GLU A 164 10.71 9.11 21.94
N ILE A 165 9.83 8.21 22.38
CA ILE A 165 9.06 7.31 21.52
C ILE A 165 7.64 7.89 21.42
N PRO A 166 7.21 8.33 20.24
CA PRO A 166 5.88 8.90 20.09
C PRO A 166 4.82 7.82 19.89
N CYS A 167 3.60 8.13 20.33
CA CYS A 167 2.37 7.52 19.80
C CYS A 167 1.37 8.61 19.43
N PHE A 168 0.35 8.27 18.63
CA PHE A 168 -0.69 9.21 18.23
C PHE A 168 -2.09 8.65 18.46
N ALA A 169 -2.84 9.30 19.36
CA ALA A 169 -4.14 8.87 19.83
C ALA A 169 -5.28 9.68 19.20
N LEU A 170 -5.80 9.14 18.10
CA LEU A 170 -6.99 9.66 17.41
C LEU A 170 -8.23 8.80 17.70
N THR A 171 -8.12 7.49 17.49
CA THR A 171 -9.23 6.54 17.59
C THR A 171 -9.73 6.36 19.03
N SER A 172 -11.05 6.43 19.21
CA SER A 172 -11.73 6.19 20.48
C SER A 172 -12.66 4.96 20.38
N PRO A 173 -13.27 4.51 21.49
CA PRO A 173 -14.33 3.51 21.46
C PRO A 173 -15.48 3.88 20.51
N GLU A 174 -15.92 5.14 20.54
CA GLU A 174 -17.08 5.64 19.79
C GLU A 174 -16.75 6.14 18.37
N ALA A 175 -15.48 6.40 18.06
CA ALA A 175 -15.07 6.98 16.78
C ALA A 175 -13.82 6.30 16.20
N GLY A 176 -13.97 5.78 14.97
CA GLY A 176 -12.88 5.23 14.15
C GLY A 176 -12.87 5.84 12.75
N SER A 177 -13.70 5.30 11.85
CA SER A 177 -13.87 5.83 10.49
C SER A 177 -14.39 7.27 10.47
N ASP A 178 -15.32 7.62 11.37
CA ASP A 178 -15.75 8.99 11.60
C ASP A 178 -14.83 9.69 12.62
N ALA A 179 -13.59 9.97 12.20
CA ALA A 179 -12.61 10.60 13.07
C ALA A 179 -12.96 12.05 13.45
N GLY A 180 -13.89 12.71 12.72
CA GLY A 180 -14.44 14.00 13.12
C GLY A 180 -15.40 13.90 14.32
N GLY A 181 -15.98 12.71 14.53
CA GLY A 181 -16.96 12.40 15.56
C GLY A 181 -16.38 12.10 16.95
N ILE A 182 -15.07 12.22 17.18
CA ILE A 182 -14.45 11.86 18.47
C ILE A 182 -15.15 12.48 19.69
N PRO A 183 -15.35 11.74 20.80
CA PRO A 183 -16.05 12.20 21.99
C PRO A 183 -15.14 12.88 23.01
N ASP A 184 -13.83 12.83 22.83
CA ASP A 184 -12.84 13.35 23.78
C ASP A 184 -12.89 14.88 23.81
N ILE A 185 -13.01 15.47 25.00
CA ILE A 185 -13.26 16.91 25.20
C ILE A 185 -12.18 17.52 26.11
N GLY A 186 -11.69 18.68 25.73
CA GLY A 186 -10.88 19.58 26.54
C GLY A 186 -11.63 20.89 26.80
N VAL A 187 -11.85 21.21 28.07
CA VAL A 187 -12.51 22.45 28.50
C VAL A 187 -11.45 23.49 28.85
N VAL A 188 -11.56 24.68 28.26
CA VAL A 188 -10.69 25.82 28.57
C VAL A 188 -10.93 26.24 30.01
N LYS A 189 -9.85 26.25 30.82
CA LYS A 189 -9.91 26.73 32.20
C LYS A 189 -8.55 27.21 32.70
N LYS A 190 -8.57 27.89 33.85
CA LYS A 190 -7.35 28.14 34.62
C LYS A 190 -7.02 26.93 35.49
N GLY A 191 -5.74 26.65 35.66
CA GLY A 191 -5.24 25.56 36.49
C GLY A 191 -3.80 25.80 36.91
N GLN A 192 -3.35 25.03 37.90
CA GLN A 192 -1.97 25.10 38.40
C GLN A 192 -1.04 24.30 37.50
N TYR A 193 0.05 24.91 37.05
CA TYR A 193 1.12 24.25 36.33
C TYR A 193 2.47 24.85 36.74
N ASN A 194 3.44 24.03 37.12
CA ASN A 194 4.74 24.45 37.64
C ASN A 194 4.68 25.50 38.79
N GLY A 195 3.63 25.43 39.62
CA GLY A 195 3.45 26.32 40.77
C GLY A 195 2.82 27.68 40.44
N GLU A 196 2.41 27.90 39.19
CA GLU A 196 1.71 29.12 38.75
C GLU A 196 0.31 28.79 38.23
N GLU A 197 -0.64 29.71 38.43
CA GLU A 197 -1.96 29.61 37.80
C GLU A 197 -1.87 30.07 36.34
N VAL A 198 -2.07 29.16 35.41
CA VAL A 198 -1.99 29.41 33.96
C VAL A 198 -3.31 29.06 33.28
N LEU A 199 -3.54 29.63 32.09
CA LEU A 199 -4.61 29.20 31.22
C LEU A 199 -4.22 27.88 30.53
N GLY A 200 -5.17 26.95 30.44
CA GLY A 200 -4.94 25.63 29.87
C GLY A 200 -6.25 24.91 29.55
N LEU A 201 -6.16 23.59 29.45
CA LEU A 201 -7.27 22.70 29.09
C LEU A 201 -7.36 21.58 30.12
N GLU A 202 -8.53 21.35 30.69
CA GLU A 202 -8.84 20.10 31.41
C GLU A 202 -9.46 19.12 30.43
N ILE A 203 -8.81 17.96 30.24
CA ILE A 203 -9.14 17.01 29.18
C ILE A 203 -9.53 15.67 29.78
N THR A 204 -10.61 15.09 29.25
CA THR A 204 -10.98 13.68 29.47
C THR A 204 -10.95 12.94 28.14
N TRP A 205 -10.31 11.77 28.11
CA TRP A 205 -10.22 10.91 26.92
C TRP A 205 -10.18 9.42 27.26
N ASP A 206 -10.63 8.61 26.29
CA ASP A 206 -10.41 7.16 26.26
C ASP A 206 -10.11 6.74 24.83
N LYS A 207 -8.90 6.24 24.60
CA LYS A 207 -8.37 5.94 23.27
C LYS A 207 -7.92 4.49 23.21
N ARG A 208 -8.16 3.87 22.05
CA ARG A 208 -7.84 2.45 21.79
C ARG A 208 -7.16 2.27 20.45
N TYR A 209 -6.49 1.13 20.31
CA TYR A 209 -5.73 0.75 19.12
C TYR A 209 -4.56 1.68 18.80
N ILE A 210 -3.94 2.25 19.83
CA ILE A 210 -2.86 3.22 19.66
C ILE A 210 -1.53 2.48 19.55
N THR A 211 -0.96 2.49 18.34
CA THR A 211 0.35 1.90 18.07
C THR A 211 1.43 2.65 18.86
N LEU A 212 2.39 1.89 19.40
CA LEU A 212 3.45 2.32 20.32
C LEU A 212 3.00 2.83 21.69
N ALA A 213 1.71 3.07 21.96
CA ALA A 213 1.25 3.56 23.26
C ALA A 213 1.81 2.78 24.47
N PRO A 214 1.95 1.45 24.48
CA PRO A 214 2.51 0.74 25.64
C PRO A 214 3.93 1.20 26.04
N ILE A 215 4.74 1.62 25.08
CA ILE A 215 6.15 2.00 25.27
C ILE A 215 6.41 3.49 24.96
N ALA A 216 5.39 4.24 24.57
CA ALA A 216 5.54 5.64 24.24
C ALA A 216 5.95 6.45 25.47
N THR A 217 6.74 7.50 25.27
CA THR A 217 7.16 8.46 26.30
C THR A 217 6.47 9.81 26.10
N VAL A 218 5.99 10.09 24.88
CA VAL A 218 5.17 11.25 24.53
C VAL A 218 3.92 10.82 23.78
N LEU A 219 2.78 11.36 24.19
CA LEU A 219 1.46 11.12 23.63
C LEU A 219 1.05 12.30 22.75
N GLY A 220 0.88 12.06 21.45
CA GLY A 220 0.06 12.94 20.60
C GLY A 220 -1.42 12.63 20.81
N LEU A 221 -2.23 13.63 21.15
CA LEU A 221 -3.66 13.45 21.44
C LEU A 221 -4.51 14.39 20.58
N ALA A 222 -5.55 13.85 19.94
CA ALA A 222 -6.59 14.62 19.26
C ALA A 222 -7.90 14.59 20.07
N PHE A 223 -8.47 15.77 20.31
CA PHE A 223 -9.68 15.98 21.11
C PHE A 223 -10.42 17.27 20.67
N LYS A 224 -11.69 17.43 21.04
CA LYS A 224 -12.48 18.65 20.78
C LYS A 224 -12.28 19.66 21.90
N VAL A 225 -12.24 20.94 21.57
CA VAL A 225 -12.10 22.01 22.56
C VAL A 225 -13.40 22.78 22.75
N GLU A 226 -13.74 23.04 24.01
CA GLU A 226 -14.87 23.86 24.44
C GLU A 226 -14.42 24.98 25.38
N ASP A 227 -15.01 26.17 25.22
CA ASP A 227 -14.77 27.36 26.04
C ASP A 227 -16.08 27.91 26.63
N PRO A 228 -16.73 27.18 27.56
CA PRO A 228 -18.03 27.56 28.11
C PRO A 228 -17.98 28.88 28.88
N ASP A 229 -16.83 29.18 29.49
CA ASP A 229 -16.62 30.41 30.28
C ASP A 229 -16.11 31.58 29.43
N SER A 230 -15.99 31.40 28.10
CA SER A 230 -15.53 32.42 27.14
C SER A 230 -14.17 33.05 27.49
N LEU A 231 -13.24 32.25 28.03
CA LEU A 231 -11.91 32.70 28.46
C LEU A 231 -10.97 33.04 27.29
N LEU A 232 -11.20 32.47 26.10
CA LEU A 232 -10.48 32.79 24.87
C LEU A 232 -11.21 33.82 24.00
N GLY A 233 -12.50 34.05 24.30
CA GLY A 233 -13.40 34.86 23.50
C GLY A 233 -13.82 34.15 22.20
N GLY A 234 -15.09 34.30 21.80
CA GLY A 234 -15.61 33.79 20.55
C GLY A 234 -16.71 32.75 20.72
N LYS A 235 -16.55 31.59 20.06
CA LYS A 235 -17.55 30.51 20.08
C LYS A 235 -17.23 29.51 21.18
N GLU A 236 -18.26 28.93 21.77
CA GLU A 236 -18.11 27.88 22.80
C GLU A 236 -17.41 26.64 22.25
N HIS A 237 -17.86 26.09 21.12
CA HIS A 237 -17.18 24.95 20.49
C HIS A 237 -16.13 25.42 19.50
N LEU A 238 -14.86 25.11 19.77
CA LEU A 238 -13.72 25.59 19.00
C LEU A 238 -13.22 24.59 17.96
N GLY A 239 -13.56 23.30 18.09
CA GLY A 239 -13.25 22.24 17.12
C GLY A 239 -12.12 21.32 17.57
N ILE A 240 -11.65 20.45 16.67
CA ILE A 240 -10.62 19.45 16.97
C ILE A 240 -9.26 20.15 17.13
N THR A 241 -8.52 19.78 18.17
CA THR A 241 -7.19 20.29 18.51
C THR A 241 -6.25 19.12 18.75
N CYS A 242 -4.96 19.31 18.44
CA CYS A 242 -3.91 18.32 18.70
C CYS A 242 -2.96 18.84 19.78
N ALA A 243 -2.61 18.01 20.75
CA ALA A 243 -1.63 18.31 21.79
C ALA A 243 -0.56 17.22 21.89
N LEU A 244 0.59 17.58 22.49
CA LEU A 244 1.64 16.67 22.90
C LEU A 244 1.78 16.67 24.41
N ILE A 245 1.58 15.50 25.00
CA ILE A 245 1.51 15.32 26.45
C ILE A 245 2.59 14.30 26.86
N PRO A 246 3.51 14.64 27.77
CA PRO A 246 4.45 13.67 28.31
C PRO A 246 3.73 12.52 29.02
N LYS A 247 4.23 11.28 28.89
CA LYS A 247 3.68 10.11 29.61
C LYS A 247 3.65 10.32 31.12
N SER A 248 4.66 11.01 31.66
CA SER A 248 4.80 11.27 33.09
C SER A 248 3.86 12.36 33.61
N HIS A 249 3.11 13.03 32.73
CA HIS A 249 2.21 14.10 33.13
C HIS A 249 1.08 13.54 34.04
N PRO A 250 0.77 14.19 35.17
CA PRO A 250 -0.19 13.66 36.14
C PRO A 250 -1.55 13.34 35.51
N GLY A 251 -2.08 12.15 35.81
CA GLY A 251 -3.39 11.68 35.32
C GLY A 251 -3.37 11.04 33.93
N VAL A 252 -2.23 11.01 33.23
CA VAL A 252 -2.07 10.25 31.98
C VAL A 252 -1.90 8.76 32.30
N GLU A 253 -2.84 7.94 31.83
CA GLU A 253 -2.74 6.48 31.87
C GLU A 253 -2.29 5.95 30.50
N LEU A 254 -1.14 5.28 30.46
CA LEU A 254 -0.54 4.77 29.23
C LEU A 254 0.39 3.58 29.54
N GLY A 255 0.18 2.44 28.87
CA GLY A 255 0.97 1.23 29.11
C GLY A 255 0.27 -0.10 28.78
N ASN A 256 -1.06 -0.14 28.86
CA ASN A 256 -1.84 -1.35 28.58
C ASN A 256 -1.76 -1.75 27.10
N ARG A 257 -1.88 -3.06 26.81
CA ARG A 257 -1.71 -3.63 25.46
C ARG A 257 -3.01 -4.25 24.91
N HIS A 258 -3.13 -4.19 23.58
CA HIS A 258 -3.99 -5.08 22.80
C HIS A 258 -3.16 -6.16 22.11
N ASP A 259 -3.82 -7.20 21.60
CA ASP A 259 -3.22 -8.25 20.76
C ASP A 259 -3.76 -8.17 19.32
N PRO A 260 -2.99 -7.59 18.38
CA PRO A 260 -3.35 -7.51 16.97
C PRO A 260 -3.15 -8.85 16.25
N MET A 261 -4.03 -9.81 16.52
CA MET A 261 -4.03 -11.14 15.87
C MET A 261 -2.72 -11.91 16.03
N GLY A 262 -2.01 -11.74 17.15
CA GLY A 262 -0.72 -12.37 17.42
C GLY A 262 0.49 -11.60 16.88
N ILE A 263 0.31 -10.59 16.02
CA ILE A 263 1.44 -9.84 15.45
C ILE A 263 2.06 -8.94 16.52
N ARG A 264 3.34 -9.19 16.84
CA ARG A 264 4.02 -8.68 18.04
C ARG A 264 4.55 -7.24 17.98
N PHE A 265 3.79 -6.30 17.42
CA PHE A 265 4.09 -4.87 17.63
C PHE A 265 3.39 -4.33 18.88
N TYR A 266 3.83 -3.17 19.36
CA TYR A 266 3.18 -2.51 20.50
C TYR A 266 1.92 -1.78 20.04
N ASN A 267 0.77 -2.16 20.59
CA ASN A 267 -0.51 -1.50 20.39
C ASN A 267 -1.29 -1.51 21.70
N GLY A 268 -2.00 -0.44 22.03
CA GLY A 268 -2.57 -0.29 23.37
C GLY A 268 -3.66 0.76 23.51
N THR A 269 -3.93 1.13 24.76
CA THR A 269 -4.88 2.19 25.15
C THR A 269 -4.15 3.36 25.80
N THR A 270 -4.81 4.52 25.81
CA THR A 270 -4.47 5.62 26.72
C THR A 270 -5.75 6.28 27.23
N ARG A 271 -5.72 6.70 28.50
CA ARG A 271 -6.85 7.35 29.18
C ARG A 271 -6.37 8.52 30.00
N GLY A 272 -7.29 9.42 30.29
CA GLY A 272 -7.11 10.49 31.24
C GLY A 272 -8.48 11.00 31.65
N GLU A 273 -8.64 11.25 32.94
CA GLU A 273 -9.86 11.82 33.52
C GLU A 273 -9.50 13.18 34.11
N LYS A 274 -10.03 14.26 33.53
CA LYS A 274 -9.82 15.64 33.99
C LYS A 274 -8.35 16.03 34.15
N VAL A 275 -7.55 15.67 33.16
CA VAL A 275 -6.12 16.00 33.14
C VAL A 275 -5.94 17.43 32.66
N PHE A 276 -5.36 18.28 33.51
CA PHE A 276 -5.04 19.66 33.14
C PHE A 276 -3.72 19.73 32.37
N ILE A 277 -3.71 20.37 31.20
CA ILE A 277 -2.49 20.68 30.44
C ILE A 277 -2.40 22.19 30.16
N PRO A 278 -1.19 22.79 30.17
CA PRO A 278 -1.01 24.19 29.78
C PRO A 278 -1.21 24.37 28.26
N MET A 279 -1.51 25.60 27.82
CA MET A 279 -1.67 25.90 26.39
C MET A 279 -0.44 25.56 25.53
N ASP A 280 0.76 25.54 26.12
CA ASP A 280 2.01 25.23 25.44
C ASP A 280 2.12 23.77 24.98
N PHE A 281 1.26 22.87 25.49
CA PHE A 281 1.19 21.49 25.03
C PHE A 281 0.43 21.36 23.70
N ILE A 282 -0.38 22.36 23.33
CA ILE A 282 -1.10 22.38 22.06
C ILE A 282 -0.09 22.54 20.93
N ILE A 283 -0.15 21.72 19.89
CA ILE A 283 0.80 21.77 18.77
C ILE A 283 0.66 23.13 18.04
N GLY A 284 1.72 23.93 18.10
CA GLY A 284 1.76 25.31 17.60
C GLY A 284 1.10 26.35 18.51
N GLY A 285 0.78 25.98 19.75
CA GLY A 285 0.25 26.85 20.80
C GLY A 285 -1.24 27.19 20.65
N GLN A 286 -1.72 28.09 21.50
CA GLN A 286 -3.12 28.50 21.60
C GLN A 286 -3.76 28.90 20.25
N LYS A 287 -2.99 29.51 19.34
CA LYS A 287 -3.47 29.93 18.01
C LYS A 287 -3.94 28.78 17.10
N ASN A 288 -3.57 27.54 17.43
CA ASN A 288 -3.91 26.35 16.66
C ASN A 288 -5.07 25.53 17.26
N ILE A 289 -5.72 26.04 18.31
CA ILE A 289 -6.99 25.48 18.78
C ILE A 289 -7.98 25.47 17.61
N GLY A 290 -8.68 24.34 17.45
CA GLY A 290 -9.67 24.13 16.38
C GLY A 290 -9.09 23.75 15.02
N ARG A 291 -7.76 23.81 14.84
CA ARG A 291 -7.09 23.52 13.55
C ARG A 291 -6.58 22.09 13.43
N GLY A 292 -6.80 21.25 14.45
CA GLY A 292 -6.29 19.89 14.51
C GLY A 292 -6.80 18.99 13.38
N TRP A 293 -8.06 19.15 12.94
CA TRP A 293 -8.59 18.35 11.84
C TRP A 293 -7.85 18.61 10.51
N GLN A 294 -7.66 19.89 10.16
CA GLN A 294 -6.84 20.30 9.02
C GLN A 294 -5.43 19.66 9.06
N MET A 295 -4.77 19.70 10.24
CA MET A 295 -3.44 19.11 10.41
C MET A 295 -3.45 17.60 10.16
N LEU A 296 -4.41 16.89 10.75
CA LEU A 296 -4.54 15.43 10.63
C LEU A 296 -4.76 15.00 9.18
N VAL A 297 -5.68 15.65 8.48
CA VAL A 297 -5.97 15.30 7.08
C VAL A 297 -4.77 15.58 6.17
N SER A 298 -3.99 16.63 6.47
CA SER A 298 -2.78 16.98 5.71
C SER A 298 -1.65 15.96 5.87
N CYS A 299 -1.44 15.44 7.09
CA CYS A 299 -0.36 14.47 7.39
C CYS A 299 -0.73 13.01 7.11
N LEU A 300 -2.03 12.66 7.09
CA LEU A 300 -2.52 11.31 6.76
C LEU A 300 -2.11 10.84 5.35
N GLY A 301 -1.72 11.77 4.46
CA GLY A 301 -1.24 11.44 3.11
C GLY A 301 0.02 10.58 3.10
N ALA A 302 0.94 10.78 4.06
CA ALA A 302 2.20 10.04 4.12
C ALA A 302 1.98 8.55 4.43
N GLY A 303 1.18 8.21 5.45
CA GLY A 303 0.85 6.83 5.79
C GLY A 303 0.18 6.07 4.63
N ARG A 304 -0.79 6.73 3.97
CA ARG A 304 -1.53 6.18 2.82
C ARG A 304 -0.72 6.08 1.54
N GLY A 305 0.26 6.98 1.35
CA GLY A 305 1.07 7.06 0.14
C GLY A 305 2.40 6.32 0.20
N ILE A 306 2.89 6.00 1.40
CA ILE A 306 4.23 5.45 1.64
C ILE A 306 4.15 4.14 2.42
N SER A 307 3.66 4.18 3.66
CA SER A 307 3.79 3.08 4.64
C SER A 307 2.96 1.84 4.29
N LEU A 308 1.64 1.98 4.20
CA LEU A 308 0.76 0.85 3.89
C LEU A 308 0.93 0.31 2.46
N PRO A 309 1.13 1.16 1.42
CA PRO A 309 1.54 0.70 0.10
C PRO A 309 2.84 -0.11 0.10
N ALA A 310 3.83 0.26 0.92
CA ALA A 310 5.07 -0.50 1.06
C ALA A 310 4.83 -1.92 1.61
N LEU A 311 3.92 -2.08 2.58
CA LEU A 311 3.52 -3.42 3.06
C LEU A 311 2.85 -4.26 1.96
N GLY A 312 1.96 -3.63 1.17
CA GLY A 312 1.28 -4.30 0.05
C GLY A 312 2.26 -4.81 -1.01
N VAL A 313 3.24 -3.98 -1.38
CA VAL A 313 4.30 -4.34 -2.35
C VAL A 313 5.24 -5.41 -1.79
N SER A 314 5.64 -5.26 -0.52
CA SER A 314 6.47 -6.24 0.18
C SER A 314 5.82 -7.64 0.15
N THR A 315 4.52 -7.69 0.45
CA THR A 315 3.71 -8.92 0.38
C THR A 315 3.74 -9.54 -1.02
N ALA A 316 3.56 -8.74 -2.08
CA ALA A 316 3.58 -9.28 -3.43
C ALA A 316 4.95 -9.73 -3.90
N GLN A 317 6.02 -9.01 -3.55
CA GLN A 317 7.37 -9.46 -3.86
C GLN A 317 7.67 -10.80 -3.17
N VAL A 318 7.30 -10.93 -1.88
CA VAL A 318 7.43 -12.18 -1.12
C VAL A 318 6.63 -13.31 -1.74
N ALA A 319 5.36 -13.04 -2.12
CA ALA A 319 4.50 -13.99 -2.82
C ALA A 319 5.11 -14.44 -4.15
N LEU A 320 5.61 -13.52 -4.99
CA LEU A 320 6.24 -13.82 -6.26
C LEU A 320 7.52 -14.65 -6.08
N LYS A 321 8.45 -14.20 -5.22
CA LYS A 321 9.72 -14.91 -5.01
C LYS A 321 9.45 -16.32 -4.48
N SER A 322 8.68 -16.43 -3.40
CA SER A 322 8.43 -17.70 -2.73
C SER A 322 7.65 -18.68 -3.62
N ALA A 323 6.55 -18.24 -4.25
CA ALA A 323 5.74 -19.09 -5.11
C ALA A 323 6.47 -19.50 -6.40
N SER A 324 7.21 -18.59 -7.05
CA SER A 324 7.93 -18.92 -8.28
C SER A 324 9.08 -19.89 -8.05
N GLU A 325 9.87 -19.69 -6.99
CA GLU A 325 10.97 -20.58 -6.61
C GLU A 325 10.45 -21.95 -6.18
N TYR A 326 9.39 -21.99 -5.35
CA TYR A 326 8.78 -23.25 -4.95
C TYR A 326 8.17 -23.99 -6.14
N ALA A 327 7.45 -23.30 -7.03
CA ALA A 327 6.85 -23.90 -8.22
C ALA A 327 7.87 -24.45 -9.21
N ALA A 328 9.02 -23.76 -9.30
CA ALA A 328 10.16 -24.20 -10.08
C ALA A 328 10.85 -25.41 -9.43
N VAL A 329 10.90 -25.54 -8.10
CA VAL A 329 11.66 -26.61 -7.40
C VAL A 329 10.83 -27.86 -7.15
N ARG A 330 9.59 -27.71 -6.69
CA ARG A 330 8.69 -28.82 -6.30
C ARG A 330 8.24 -29.62 -7.52
N GLU A 331 8.33 -30.95 -7.41
CA GLU A 331 7.87 -31.87 -8.45
C GLU A 331 6.70 -32.73 -7.98
N GLN A 332 5.70 -32.89 -8.85
CA GLN A 332 4.57 -33.82 -8.71
C GLN A 332 4.24 -34.40 -10.08
N PHE A 333 3.71 -35.63 -10.12
CA PHE A 333 3.38 -36.32 -11.37
C PHE A 333 4.52 -36.32 -12.40
N GLY A 334 5.78 -36.36 -11.92
CA GLY A 334 6.99 -36.38 -12.75
C GLY A 334 7.33 -35.06 -13.46
N LEU A 335 6.74 -33.94 -13.04
CA LEU A 335 6.99 -32.60 -13.59
C LEU A 335 7.17 -31.58 -12.46
N SER A 336 7.85 -30.47 -12.75
CA SER A 336 7.79 -29.31 -11.86
C SER A 336 6.37 -28.79 -11.77
N ILE A 337 5.90 -28.41 -10.59
CA ILE A 337 4.50 -27.99 -10.45
C ILE A 337 4.18 -26.73 -11.26
N GLY A 338 5.15 -25.85 -11.49
CA GLY A 338 4.99 -24.68 -12.36
C GLY A 338 4.84 -24.99 -13.86
N GLN A 339 4.82 -26.27 -14.26
CA GLN A 339 4.45 -26.70 -15.62
C GLN A 339 2.95 -27.01 -15.76
N PHE A 340 2.19 -27.10 -14.66
CA PHE A 340 0.75 -27.32 -14.72
C PHE A 340 0.01 -26.00 -14.95
N GLU A 341 -0.92 -25.97 -15.90
CA GLU A 341 -1.62 -24.73 -16.30
C GLU A 341 -2.37 -24.08 -15.13
N GLY A 342 -2.96 -24.86 -14.22
CA GLY A 342 -3.60 -24.32 -13.01
C GLY A 342 -2.63 -23.59 -12.05
N ILE A 343 -1.35 -24.00 -12.01
CA ILE A 343 -0.31 -23.27 -11.27
C ILE A 343 0.16 -22.05 -12.08
N GLN A 344 0.28 -22.20 -13.40
CA GLN A 344 0.70 -21.10 -14.28
C GLN A 344 -0.27 -19.92 -14.24
N GLU A 345 -1.58 -20.19 -14.20
CA GLU A 345 -2.60 -19.15 -14.05
C GLU A 345 -2.37 -18.30 -12.80
N LYS A 346 -2.25 -18.94 -11.63
CA LYS A 346 -1.99 -18.26 -10.35
C LYS A 346 -0.63 -17.56 -10.34
N LEU A 347 0.41 -18.21 -10.88
CA LEU A 347 1.76 -17.65 -10.89
C LEU A 347 1.88 -16.43 -11.81
N ALA A 348 1.21 -16.44 -12.97
CA ALA A 348 1.15 -15.29 -13.86
C ALA A 348 0.41 -14.11 -13.20
N ASP A 349 -0.68 -14.39 -12.47
CA ASP A 349 -1.41 -13.37 -11.73
C ASP A 349 -0.57 -12.71 -10.65
N ILE A 350 0.14 -13.52 -9.84
CA ILE A 350 1.09 -13.02 -8.84
C ILE A 350 2.17 -12.15 -9.51
N ALA A 351 2.79 -12.65 -10.58
CA ALA A 351 3.89 -11.96 -11.26
C ALA A 351 3.46 -10.61 -11.86
N GLY A 352 2.34 -10.58 -12.59
CA GLY A 352 1.84 -9.37 -13.23
C GLY A 352 1.35 -8.34 -12.22
N LYS A 353 0.67 -8.76 -11.15
CA LYS A 353 0.22 -7.86 -10.08
C LYS A 353 1.36 -7.33 -9.23
N THR A 354 2.43 -8.11 -9.02
CA THR A 354 3.66 -7.64 -8.35
C THR A 354 4.33 -6.53 -9.13
N TYR A 355 4.45 -6.69 -10.46
CA TYR A 355 4.91 -5.62 -11.35
C TYR A 355 4.06 -4.36 -11.24
N LEU A 356 2.73 -4.52 -11.28
CA LEU A 356 1.80 -3.38 -11.19
C LEU A 356 1.96 -2.61 -9.88
N GLN A 357 2.09 -3.32 -8.76
CA GLN A 357 2.28 -2.70 -7.46
C GLN A 357 3.60 -1.97 -7.35
N GLU A 358 4.70 -2.55 -7.83
CA GLU A 358 5.99 -1.87 -7.81
C GLU A 358 5.96 -0.60 -8.66
N ALA A 359 5.32 -0.66 -9.83
CA ALA A 359 5.11 0.51 -10.68
C ALA A 359 4.31 1.61 -9.97
N MET A 360 3.21 1.23 -9.28
CA MET A 360 2.39 2.17 -8.50
C MET A 360 3.18 2.77 -7.32
N ARG A 361 3.97 1.95 -6.61
CA ARG A 361 4.81 2.40 -5.48
C ARG A 361 5.80 3.46 -5.94
N VAL A 362 6.53 3.18 -7.03
CA VAL A 362 7.51 4.12 -7.60
C VAL A 362 6.83 5.42 -8.01
N LEU A 363 5.77 5.38 -8.82
CA LEU A 363 5.11 6.62 -9.26
C LEU A 363 4.53 7.42 -8.08
N THR A 364 3.92 6.76 -7.10
CA THR A 364 3.33 7.44 -5.93
C THR A 364 4.41 8.16 -5.13
N THR A 365 5.52 7.46 -4.83
CA THR A 365 6.63 8.04 -4.07
C THR A 365 7.41 9.11 -4.84
N GLU A 366 7.49 9.02 -6.18
CA GLU A 366 8.03 10.09 -7.03
C GLU A 366 7.18 11.35 -6.94
N GLY A 367 5.85 11.22 -7.03
CA GLY A 367 4.93 12.35 -6.85
C GLY A 367 5.08 13.02 -5.48
N LEU A 368 5.14 12.21 -4.41
CA LEU A 368 5.39 12.72 -3.05
C LEU A 368 6.77 13.37 -2.91
N GLY A 369 7.80 12.82 -3.56
CA GLY A 369 9.16 13.36 -3.58
C GLY A 369 9.28 14.73 -4.25
N MET A 370 8.33 15.10 -5.11
CA MET A 370 8.20 16.45 -5.68
C MET A 370 7.56 17.46 -4.70
N GLY A 371 7.20 17.03 -3.49
CA GLY A 371 6.51 17.85 -2.49
C GLY A 371 4.99 17.93 -2.68
N LEU A 372 4.42 17.15 -3.60
CA LEU A 372 2.98 17.09 -3.82
C LEU A 372 2.27 16.37 -2.68
N LYS A 373 1.04 16.77 -2.38
CA LYS A 373 0.14 16.12 -1.42
C LYS A 373 -1.11 15.56 -2.10
N PRO A 374 -0.98 14.60 -3.05
CA PRO A 374 -2.11 14.13 -3.85
C PRO A 374 -3.00 13.17 -3.05
N SER A 375 -3.98 13.71 -2.33
CA SER A 375 -4.87 12.98 -1.41
C SER A 375 -5.62 11.82 -2.08
N VAL A 376 -6.06 12.01 -3.33
CA VAL A 376 -6.74 10.98 -4.12
C VAL A 376 -5.77 9.87 -4.51
N VAL A 377 -4.57 10.20 -4.99
CA VAL A 377 -3.57 9.20 -5.41
C VAL A 377 -3.08 8.37 -4.23
N THR A 378 -2.84 8.99 -3.07
CA THR A 378 -2.46 8.26 -1.86
C THR A 378 -3.60 7.35 -1.38
N ALA A 379 -4.87 7.75 -1.53
CA ALA A 379 -6.02 6.87 -1.28
C ALA A 379 -6.10 5.69 -2.28
N ILE A 380 -5.82 5.93 -3.57
CA ILE A 380 -5.72 4.88 -4.61
C ILE A 380 -4.64 3.87 -4.23
N ALA A 381 -3.43 4.37 -3.91
CA ALA A 381 -2.30 3.54 -3.51
C ALA A 381 -2.64 2.69 -2.29
N LYS A 382 -3.14 3.30 -1.21
CA LYS A 382 -3.51 2.58 0.01
C LYS A 382 -4.51 1.46 -0.26
N TYR A 383 -5.64 1.78 -0.91
CA TYR A 383 -6.70 0.80 -1.14
C TYR A 383 -6.26 -0.31 -2.09
N HIS A 384 -5.84 0.03 -3.31
CA HIS A 384 -5.56 -0.98 -4.33
C HIS A 384 -4.31 -1.78 -4.03
N MET A 385 -3.25 -1.18 -3.48
CA MET A 385 -2.01 -1.93 -3.24
C MET A 385 -2.18 -2.86 -2.04
N THR A 386 -2.94 -2.52 -1.00
CA THR A 386 -3.19 -3.48 0.09
C THR A 386 -4.12 -4.63 -0.32
N GLU A 387 -5.16 -4.38 -1.15
CA GLU A 387 -6.02 -5.45 -1.69
C GLU A 387 -5.29 -6.33 -2.72
N ILE A 388 -4.47 -5.76 -3.60
CA ILE A 388 -3.67 -6.57 -4.54
C ILE A 388 -2.68 -7.45 -3.76
N GLY A 389 -2.08 -6.93 -2.68
CA GLY A 389 -1.18 -7.68 -1.81
C GLY A 389 -1.89 -8.88 -1.16
N ARG A 390 -3.14 -8.69 -0.73
CA ARG A 390 -4.05 -9.76 -0.27
C ARG A 390 -4.22 -10.84 -1.33
N ASP A 391 -4.65 -10.46 -2.53
CA ASP A 391 -5.01 -11.42 -3.58
C ASP A 391 -3.82 -12.31 -4.00
N VAL A 392 -2.63 -11.71 -4.13
CA VAL A 392 -1.44 -12.46 -4.55
C VAL A 392 -0.88 -13.32 -3.44
N LEU A 393 -1.04 -12.92 -2.17
CA LEU A 393 -0.66 -13.74 -1.03
C LEU A 393 -1.53 -14.99 -0.95
N ASP A 394 -2.85 -14.83 -1.06
CA ASP A 394 -3.79 -15.97 -1.11
C ASP A 394 -3.43 -16.94 -2.24
N SER A 395 -3.11 -16.40 -3.43
CA SER A 395 -2.67 -17.21 -4.57
C SER A 395 -1.33 -17.90 -4.34
N ALA A 396 -0.40 -17.28 -3.60
CA ALA A 396 0.87 -17.91 -3.23
C ALA A 396 0.68 -19.03 -2.20
N MET A 397 -0.26 -18.86 -1.26
CA MET A 397 -0.67 -19.91 -0.32
C MET A 397 -1.25 -21.11 -1.09
N ASP A 398 -2.10 -20.89 -2.09
CA ASP A 398 -2.66 -21.95 -2.95
C ASP A 398 -1.55 -22.76 -3.66
N ILE A 399 -0.54 -22.08 -4.22
CA ILE A 399 0.56 -22.75 -4.95
C ILE A 399 1.42 -23.62 -4.02
N GLN A 400 1.67 -23.15 -2.80
CA GLN A 400 2.52 -23.87 -1.82
C GLN A 400 1.74 -24.88 -0.97
N ALA A 401 0.41 -24.76 -0.94
CA ALA A 401 -0.53 -25.67 -0.29
C ALA A 401 -0.11 -26.02 1.15
N GLY A 402 0.10 -27.31 1.42
CA GLY A 402 0.47 -27.81 2.74
C GLY A 402 1.70 -27.11 3.34
N LYS A 403 2.69 -26.71 2.53
CA LYS A 403 3.88 -26.01 3.04
C LYS A 403 3.53 -24.63 3.61
N ALA A 404 2.62 -23.91 2.96
CA ALA A 404 2.27 -22.55 3.33
C ALA A 404 1.56 -22.45 4.68
N ILE A 405 0.89 -23.53 5.09
CA ILE A 405 0.08 -23.58 6.33
C ILE A 405 0.82 -24.22 7.52
N GLN A 406 2.07 -24.66 7.37
CA GLN A 406 2.90 -25.11 8.49
C GLN A 406 3.75 -23.95 8.99
N ASN A 407 3.54 -23.51 10.23
CA ASN A 407 4.37 -22.46 10.83
C ASN A 407 5.77 -22.96 11.18
N GLY A 408 6.75 -22.07 11.06
CA GLY A 408 8.13 -22.32 11.45
C GLY A 408 9.11 -21.38 10.72
N PRO A 409 10.41 -21.43 11.04
CA PRO A 409 11.42 -20.53 10.46
C PRO A 409 11.54 -20.61 8.93
N GLN A 410 11.17 -21.73 8.30
CA GLN A 410 11.21 -21.88 6.84
C GLN A 410 9.95 -21.33 6.14
N ASN A 411 8.89 -21.01 6.88
CA ASN A 411 7.67 -20.46 6.31
C ASN A 411 7.82 -18.97 6.01
N THR A 412 7.71 -18.60 4.73
CA THR A 412 7.88 -17.21 4.28
C THR A 412 6.56 -16.44 4.10
N LEU A 413 5.40 -17.08 4.31
CA LEU A 413 4.09 -16.51 3.96
C LEU A 413 3.16 -16.32 5.16
N ALA A 414 3.22 -17.20 6.17
CA ALA A 414 2.23 -17.28 7.23
C ALA A 414 2.11 -15.99 8.07
N SER A 415 3.24 -15.38 8.45
CA SER A 415 3.24 -14.13 9.21
C SER A 415 2.58 -12.99 8.44
N GLY A 416 2.91 -12.86 7.15
CA GLY A 416 2.26 -11.90 6.25
C GLY A 416 0.76 -12.15 6.10
N TYR A 417 0.35 -13.41 6.02
CA TYR A 417 -1.05 -13.82 5.87
C TYR A 417 -1.89 -13.41 7.10
N VAL A 418 -1.36 -13.66 8.30
CA VAL A 418 -2.02 -13.27 9.55
C VAL A 418 -2.06 -11.74 9.73
N ALA A 419 -1.01 -11.03 9.29
CA ALA A 419 -0.92 -9.57 9.43
C ALA A 419 -1.79 -8.78 8.42
N GLN A 420 -2.12 -9.38 7.28
CA GLN A 420 -2.79 -8.72 6.16
C GLN A 420 -4.10 -7.98 6.50
N PRO A 421 -5.00 -8.50 7.37
CA PRO A 421 -6.22 -7.78 7.77
C PRO A 421 -5.95 -6.44 8.47
N ILE A 422 -4.77 -6.27 9.08
CA ILE A 422 -4.42 -5.03 9.78
C ILE A 422 -4.25 -3.90 8.76
N ALA A 423 -3.47 -4.12 7.70
CA ALA A 423 -3.13 -3.10 6.70
C ALA A 423 -4.35 -2.56 5.93
N ILE A 424 -5.35 -3.39 5.67
CA ILE A 424 -6.59 -2.97 4.99
C ILE A 424 -7.56 -2.20 5.91
N THR A 425 -7.39 -2.32 7.23
CA THR A 425 -8.34 -1.79 8.23
C THR A 425 -7.89 -0.43 8.78
N VAL A 426 -6.59 -0.26 9.01
CA VAL A 426 -6.04 0.97 9.61
C VAL A 426 -5.86 2.11 8.59
N GLU A 427 -5.61 3.32 9.10
CA GLU A 427 -5.46 4.59 8.34
C GLU A 427 -6.65 4.93 7.42
N GLY A 428 -7.83 4.49 7.84
CA GLY A 428 -9.06 4.54 7.07
C GLY A 428 -9.30 3.19 6.39
N ALA A 429 -10.31 2.46 6.86
CA ALA A 429 -10.64 1.15 6.31
C ALA A 429 -10.85 1.22 4.79
N ASN A 430 -10.38 0.19 4.08
CA ASN A 430 -10.46 0.11 2.62
C ASN A 430 -11.88 0.33 2.08
N ILE A 431 -12.91 -0.09 2.82
CA ILE A 431 -14.31 0.18 2.51
C ILE A 431 -14.59 1.70 2.44
N LEU A 432 -14.15 2.47 3.43
CA LEU A 432 -14.32 3.93 3.44
C LEU A 432 -13.46 4.59 2.36
N THR A 433 -12.20 4.19 2.24
CA THR A 433 -11.26 4.75 1.24
C THR A 433 -11.82 4.61 -0.18
N ARG A 434 -12.31 3.41 -0.52
CA ARG A 434 -12.87 3.13 -1.85
C ARG A 434 -14.19 3.86 -2.09
N ASN A 435 -15.13 3.80 -1.15
CA ASN A 435 -16.49 4.25 -1.40
C ASN A 435 -16.68 5.77 -1.24
N LEU A 436 -15.91 6.41 -0.35
CA LEU A 436 -16.09 7.83 0.00
C LEU A 436 -14.94 8.73 -0.47
N MET A 437 -13.69 8.29 -0.38
CA MET A 437 -12.54 9.17 -0.63
C MET A 437 -12.16 9.26 -2.11
N ILE A 438 -11.84 8.12 -2.75
CA ILE A 438 -11.22 8.11 -4.09
C ILE A 438 -12.04 8.92 -5.09
N PHE A 439 -13.33 8.62 -5.24
CA PHE A 439 -14.18 9.36 -6.17
C PHE A 439 -14.87 10.57 -5.53
N GLY A 440 -15.35 10.47 -4.29
CA GLY A 440 -16.12 11.55 -3.66
C GLY A 440 -15.31 12.84 -3.46
N GLN A 441 -14.05 12.73 -3.03
CA GLN A 441 -13.15 13.88 -2.95
C GLN A 441 -12.52 14.20 -4.32
N GLY A 442 -12.25 13.16 -5.12
CA GLY A 442 -11.69 13.30 -6.46
C GLY A 442 -12.57 14.09 -7.41
N VAL A 443 -13.88 13.85 -7.45
CA VAL A 443 -14.84 14.53 -8.34
C VAL A 443 -14.91 16.04 -8.05
N MET A 444 -14.89 16.41 -6.77
CA MET A 444 -14.96 17.81 -6.34
C MET A 444 -13.71 18.59 -6.74
N ARG A 445 -12.54 17.97 -6.59
CA ARG A 445 -11.24 18.60 -6.84
C ARG A 445 -10.80 18.54 -8.31
N CYS A 446 -11.07 17.42 -8.99
CA CYS A 446 -10.58 17.18 -10.35
C CYS A 446 -11.46 17.80 -11.43
N HIS A 447 -12.74 18.06 -11.13
CA HIS A 447 -13.63 18.72 -12.08
C HIS A 447 -13.33 20.23 -12.15
N PRO A 448 -12.97 20.80 -13.32
CA PRO A 448 -12.46 22.18 -13.43
C PRO A 448 -13.37 23.31 -12.92
N TYR A 449 -14.65 23.02 -12.74
CA TYR A 449 -15.67 24.02 -12.41
C TYR A 449 -16.58 23.64 -11.23
N LEU A 450 -16.46 22.42 -10.67
CA LEU A 450 -17.49 21.91 -9.75
C LEU A 450 -17.37 22.56 -8.37
N GLN A 451 -16.16 22.60 -7.82
CA GLN A 451 -15.88 23.28 -6.55
C GLN A 451 -16.34 24.75 -6.60
N SER A 452 -15.88 25.52 -7.59
CA SER A 452 -16.29 26.93 -7.75
C SER A 452 -17.80 27.09 -7.98
N MET A 453 -18.46 26.12 -8.60
CA MET A 453 -19.91 26.12 -8.74
C MET A 453 -20.58 26.00 -7.37
N VAL A 454 -20.17 25.02 -6.54
CA VAL A 454 -20.71 24.82 -5.19
C VAL A 454 -20.47 26.05 -4.31
N GLU A 455 -19.26 26.62 -4.32
CA GLU A 455 -18.93 27.86 -3.60
C GLU A 455 -19.86 29.02 -4.02
N SER A 456 -20.09 29.20 -5.32
CA SER A 456 -20.98 30.26 -5.83
C SER A 456 -22.45 30.06 -5.44
N ILE A 457 -22.90 28.81 -5.25
CA ILE A 457 -24.26 28.49 -4.79
C ILE A 457 -24.48 28.99 -3.36
N HIS A 458 -23.47 28.84 -2.49
CA HIS A 458 -23.55 29.22 -1.09
C HIS A 458 -23.18 30.70 -0.83
N SER A 459 -22.54 31.39 -1.80
CA SER A 459 -22.21 32.81 -1.71
C SER A 459 -23.42 33.71 -1.43
N GLN A 460 -23.22 34.73 -0.59
CA GLN A 460 -24.22 35.76 -0.26
C GLN A 460 -23.97 37.08 -1.00
N GLU A 461 -23.00 37.11 -1.92
CA GLU A 461 -22.67 38.32 -2.69
C GLU A 461 -23.78 38.72 -3.67
N SER A 462 -23.89 40.03 -3.95
CA SER A 462 -24.94 40.58 -4.83
C SER A 462 -24.82 40.14 -6.30
N ASP A 463 -23.62 39.74 -6.75
CA ASP A 463 -23.36 39.25 -8.11
C ASP A 463 -23.29 37.70 -8.21
N ALA A 464 -23.65 36.98 -7.14
CA ALA A 464 -23.53 35.53 -7.05
C ALA A 464 -24.31 34.78 -8.17
N ASP A 465 -25.48 35.26 -8.58
CA ASP A 465 -26.25 34.65 -9.68
C ASP A 465 -25.53 34.79 -11.04
N LYS A 466 -24.86 35.93 -11.27
CA LYS A 466 -24.10 36.17 -12.51
C LYS A 466 -22.85 35.29 -12.56
N LYS A 467 -22.12 35.21 -11.43
CA LYS A 467 -20.98 34.30 -11.25
C LYS A 467 -21.38 32.84 -11.47
N PHE A 468 -22.45 32.39 -10.81
CA PHE A 468 -22.99 31.03 -10.96
C PHE A 468 -23.34 30.70 -12.42
N ASN A 469 -24.12 31.56 -13.11
CA ASN A 469 -24.52 31.32 -14.50
C ASN A 469 -23.32 31.24 -15.47
N LYS A 470 -22.26 32.02 -15.22
CA LYS A 470 -21.01 31.97 -16.00
C LYS A 470 -20.30 30.63 -15.82
N ILE A 471 -20.19 30.14 -14.58
CA ILE A 471 -19.55 28.85 -14.26
C ILE A 471 -20.39 27.68 -14.80
N PHE A 472 -21.71 27.77 -14.68
CA PHE A 472 -22.64 26.77 -15.20
C PHE A 472 -22.50 26.60 -16.72
N ARG A 473 -22.46 27.70 -17.49
CA ARG A 473 -22.23 27.64 -18.95
C ARG A 473 -20.90 26.96 -19.32
N LYS A 474 -19.82 27.25 -18.57
CA LYS A 474 -18.52 26.58 -18.75
C LYS A 474 -18.61 25.08 -18.47
N THR A 475 -19.32 24.70 -17.41
CA THR A 475 -19.53 23.30 -17.02
C THR A 475 -20.31 22.53 -18.10
N VAL A 476 -21.38 23.11 -18.64
CA VAL A 476 -22.12 22.51 -19.75
C VAL A 476 -21.24 22.37 -20.99
N GLY A 477 -20.51 23.42 -21.39
CA GLY A 477 -19.60 23.36 -22.55
C GLY A 477 -18.51 22.30 -22.38
N TYR A 478 -17.97 22.16 -21.17
CA TYR A 478 -17.01 21.13 -20.80
C TYR A 478 -17.59 19.72 -20.93
N SER A 479 -18.79 19.48 -20.39
CA SER A 479 -19.45 18.17 -20.46
C SER A 479 -19.81 17.78 -21.90
N VAL A 480 -20.23 18.75 -22.73
CA VAL A 480 -20.46 18.55 -24.17
C VAL A 480 -19.15 18.17 -24.87
N ALA A 481 -18.04 18.87 -24.58
CA ALA A 481 -16.73 18.56 -25.17
C ALA A 481 -16.22 17.17 -24.77
N ASN A 482 -16.40 16.76 -23.51
CA ASN A 482 -16.10 15.40 -23.03
C ASN A 482 -16.94 14.35 -23.78
N SER A 483 -18.24 14.61 -23.93
CA SER A 483 -19.18 13.73 -24.62
C SER A 483 -18.83 13.54 -26.10
N LEU A 484 -18.52 14.64 -26.82
CA LEU A 484 -18.06 14.58 -28.21
C LEU A 484 -16.74 13.82 -28.36
N ARG A 485 -15.81 13.99 -27.42
CA ARG A 485 -14.55 13.23 -27.40
C ARG A 485 -14.79 11.74 -27.19
N ALA A 486 -15.61 11.38 -26.21
CA ALA A 486 -15.95 9.99 -25.93
C ALA A 486 -16.65 9.33 -27.13
N PHE A 487 -17.54 10.06 -27.80
CA PHE A 487 -18.19 9.60 -29.02
C PHE A 487 -17.19 9.38 -30.16
N ARG A 488 -16.34 10.38 -30.44
CA ARG A 488 -15.27 10.28 -31.45
C ARG A 488 -14.37 9.08 -31.18
N LEU A 489 -13.90 8.90 -29.95
CA LEU A 489 -13.03 7.78 -29.57
C LEU A 489 -13.78 6.43 -29.53
N GLY A 490 -15.09 6.44 -29.31
CA GLY A 490 -15.93 5.26 -29.34
C GLY A 490 -16.17 4.72 -30.76
N VAL A 491 -16.37 5.63 -31.73
CA VAL A 491 -16.60 5.31 -33.15
C VAL A 491 -15.28 5.12 -33.91
N LEU A 492 -14.29 5.98 -33.65
CA LEU A 492 -12.98 5.98 -34.33
C LEU A 492 -11.85 5.76 -33.31
N PRO A 493 -11.73 4.56 -32.72
CA PRO A 493 -10.77 4.27 -31.63
C PRO A 493 -9.30 4.51 -32.02
N PHE A 494 -8.97 4.36 -33.31
CA PHE A 494 -7.63 4.61 -33.86
C PHE A 494 -7.21 6.08 -33.80
N THR A 495 -8.14 7.01 -33.56
CA THR A 495 -7.88 8.45 -33.42
C THR A 495 -7.47 8.87 -32.00
N ALA A 496 -7.35 7.92 -31.08
CA ALA A 496 -6.69 8.11 -29.81
C ALA A 496 -5.19 8.38 -30.05
N GLY A 497 -4.65 9.40 -29.39
CA GLY A 497 -3.24 9.76 -29.49
C GLY A 497 -2.37 8.82 -28.65
N SER A 498 -1.11 8.70 -29.07
CA SER A 498 -0.02 8.19 -28.25
C SER A 498 1.25 8.91 -28.68
N LYS A 499 2.12 9.22 -27.72
CA LYS A 499 3.43 9.85 -27.97
C LYS A 499 4.61 8.96 -27.61
N SER A 500 4.34 7.72 -27.17
CA SER A 500 5.40 6.77 -26.84
C SER A 500 6.20 6.38 -28.09
N SER A 501 7.52 6.31 -27.94
CA SER A 501 8.42 5.74 -28.94
C SER A 501 8.35 4.21 -29.00
N LEU A 502 7.75 3.55 -27.99
CA LEU A 502 7.63 2.10 -27.90
C LEU A 502 6.30 1.62 -28.50
N PRO A 503 6.30 0.86 -29.61
CA PRO A 503 5.07 0.40 -30.24
C PRO A 503 4.13 -0.37 -29.29
N GLU A 504 4.71 -1.17 -28.39
CA GLU A 504 3.96 -1.94 -27.40
C GLU A 504 3.21 -1.07 -26.38
N VAL A 505 3.72 0.14 -26.07
CA VAL A 505 3.10 1.09 -25.14
C VAL A 505 1.97 1.86 -25.83
N GLN A 506 2.10 2.15 -27.12
CA GLN A 506 1.14 2.99 -27.84
C GLN A 506 -0.29 2.44 -27.79
N ALA A 507 -0.45 1.13 -27.84
CA ALA A 507 -1.77 0.49 -27.74
C ALA A 507 -2.43 0.74 -26.38
N TYR A 508 -1.65 0.71 -25.29
CA TYR A 508 -2.15 0.91 -23.93
C TYR A 508 -2.48 2.38 -23.63
N GLU A 509 -1.68 3.34 -24.11
CA GLU A 509 -2.03 4.77 -23.99
C GLU A 509 -3.35 5.08 -24.69
N LYS A 510 -3.54 4.53 -25.90
CA LYS A 510 -4.78 4.70 -26.66
C LYS A 510 -5.99 4.12 -25.91
N ALA A 511 -5.84 2.94 -25.31
CA ALA A 511 -6.88 2.33 -24.49
C ALA A 511 -7.20 3.16 -23.24
N ALA A 512 -6.17 3.68 -22.54
CA ALA A 512 -6.35 4.55 -21.39
C ALA A 512 -7.11 5.84 -21.75
N HIS A 513 -6.77 6.48 -22.88
CA HIS A 513 -7.51 7.64 -23.41
C HIS A 513 -8.98 7.32 -23.68
N GLN A 514 -9.27 6.16 -24.28
CA GLN A 514 -10.65 5.75 -24.58
C GLN A 514 -11.46 5.55 -23.30
N LEU A 515 -10.92 4.79 -22.34
CA LEU A 515 -11.62 4.49 -21.07
C LEU A 515 -11.79 5.74 -20.20
N SER A 516 -10.76 6.58 -20.12
CA SER A 516 -10.84 7.88 -19.42
C SER A 516 -11.90 8.80 -20.05
N ALA A 517 -12.02 8.85 -21.38
CA ALA A 517 -13.05 9.65 -22.03
C ALA A 517 -14.47 9.16 -21.66
N LYS A 518 -14.68 7.84 -21.53
CA LYS A 518 -15.96 7.29 -21.04
C LYS A 518 -16.21 7.65 -19.57
N LEU A 519 -15.19 7.56 -18.72
CA LEU A 519 -15.26 7.94 -17.30
C LEU A 519 -15.76 9.38 -17.14
N ALA A 520 -15.20 10.33 -17.90
CA ALA A 520 -15.58 11.73 -17.83
C ALA A 520 -17.07 11.94 -18.13
N VAL A 521 -17.61 11.27 -19.16
CA VAL A 521 -19.05 11.31 -19.46
C VAL A 521 -19.86 10.74 -18.30
N TYR A 522 -19.46 9.59 -17.75
CA TYR A 522 -20.23 8.96 -16.68
C TYR A 522 -20.21 9.78 -15.39
N ALA A 523 -19.08 10.41 -15.06
CA ALA A 523 -18.97 11.32 -13.94
C ALA A 523 -19.88 12.56 -14.12
N ASP A 524 -19.82 13.23 -15.28
CA ASP A 524 -20.63 14.42 -15.55
C ASP A 524 -22.14 14.12 -15.51
N PHE A 525 -22.57 13.01 -16.13
CA PHE A 525 -23.99 12.61 -16.11
C PHE A 525 -24.44 12.09 -14.74
N SER A 526 -23.53 11.53 -13.93
CA SER A 526 -23.82 11.18 -12.54
C SER A 526 -24.12 12.43 -11.72
N LEU A 527 -23.28 13.46 -11.84
CA LEU A 527 -23.49 14.74 -11.16
C LEU A 527 -24.80 15.38 -11.62
N LEU A 528 -25.12 15.32 -12.91
CA LEU A 528 -26.36 15.87 -13.46
C LEU A 528 -27.63 15.17 -12.93
N VAL A 529 -27.63 13.83 -12.90
CA VAL A 529 -28.82 13.04 -12.53
C VAL A 529 -28.98 12.87 -11.02
N LEU A 530 -27.88 12.62 -10.32
CA LEU A 530 -27.90 12.31 -8.89
C LEU A 530 -27.64 13.53 -8.01
N GLY A 531 -26.95 14.55 -8.52
CA GLY A 531 -26.59 15.74 -7.74
C GLY A 531 -25.95 15.35 -6.40
N GLY A 532 -26.47 15.91 -5.30
CA GLY A 532 -26.00 15.60 -3.94
C GLY A 532 -26.20 14.14 -3.51
N LYS A 533 -27.11 13.39 -4.14
CA LYS A 533 -27.33 11.97 -3.84
C LYS A 533 -26.19 11.08 -4.33
N LEU A 534 -25.30 11.58 -5.20
CA LEU A 534 -24.13 10.82 -5.65
C LEU A 534 -23.23 10.40 -4.48
N LYS A 535 -23.10 11.25 -3.46
CA LYS A 535 -22.36 10.96 -2.22
C LYS A 535 -22.97 9.79 -1.44
N GLN A 536 -24.30 9.65 -1.47
CA GLN A 536 -25.02 8.54 -0.83
C GLN A 536 -25.01 7.27 -1.70
N ALA A 537 -24.79 7.41 -3.02
CA ALA A 537 -24.72 6.31 -3.96
C ALA A 537 -23.32 5.66 -3.98
N GLU A 538 -22.86 5.22 -2.80
CA GLU A 538 -21.51 4.73 -2.55
C GLU A 538 -21.05 3.68 -3.56
N MET A 539 -21.88 2.71 -3.89
CA MET A 539 -21.54 1.67 -4.89
C MET A 539 -21.28 2.24 -6.30
N LEU A 540 -22.01 3.28 -6.71
CA LEU A 540 -21.81 3.91 -8.02
C LEU A 540 -20.56 4.79 -8.02
N SER A 541 -20.40 5.61 -6.97
CA SER A 541 -19.21 6.42 -6.73
C SER A 541 -17.94 5.56 -6.72
N ALA A 542 -17.97 4.46 -5.98
CA ALA A 542 -16.85 3.52 -5.87
C ALA A 542 -16.46 2.91 -7.22
N ARG A 543 -17.42 2.55 -8.07
CA ARG A 543 -17.13 2.03 -9.42
C ARG A 543 -16.44 3.07 -10.30
N LEU A 544 -16.82 4.34 -10.22
CA LEU A 544 -16.11 5.41 -10.93
C LEU A 544 -14.70 5.63 -10.35
N GLY A 545 -14.56 5.51 -9.02
CA GLY A 545 -13.27 5.51 -8.33
C GLY A 545 -12.36 4.36 -8.76
N ASP A 546 -12.89 3.15 -8.91
CA ASP A 546 -12.16 1.99 -9.42
C ASP A 546 -11.61 2.28 -10.84
N VAL A 547 -12.43 2.84 -11.74
CA VAL A 547 -11.98 3.19 -13.11
C VAL A 547 -10.81 4.14 -13.07
N MET A 548 -10.91 5.21 -12.27
CA MET A 548 -9.82 6.18 -12.11
C MET A 548 -8.54 5.53 -11.56
N SER A 549 -8.71 4.67 -10.55
CA SER A 549 -7.61 3.96 -9.89
C SER A 549 -6.87 3.01 -10.83
N TYR A 550 -7.61 2.23 -11.61
CA TYR A 550 -7.03 1.31 -12.58
C TYR A 550 -6.37 2.03 -13.76
N LEU A 551 -6.88 3.21 -14.15
CA LEU A 551 -6.21 4.05 -15.14
C LEU A 551 -4.91 4.64 -14.59
N TYR A 552 -4.89 5.05 -13.31
CA TYR A 552 -3.66 5.46 -12.63
C TYR A 552 -2.65 4.30 -12.56
N ALA A 553 -3.10 3.09 -12.21
CA ALA A 553 -2.26 1.89 -12.19
C ALA A 553 -1.68 1.56 -13.59
N ALA A 554 -2.48 1.69 -14.65
CA ALA A 554 -2.01 1.51 -16.02
C ALA A 554 -0.97 2.58 -16.43
N MET A 555 -1.18 3.85 -16.05
CA MET A 555 -0.19 4.91 -16.25
C MET A 555 1.11 4.63 -15.49
N ALA A 556 1.03 4.18 -14.24
CA ALA A 556 2.19 3.77 -13.46
C ALA A 556 2.97 2.64 -14.13
N SER A 557 2.27 1.60 -14.58
CA SER A 557 2.83 0.45 -15.32
C SER A 557 3.59 0.88 -16.59
N ILE A 558 3.01 1.80 -17.36
CA ILE A 558 3.62 2.38 -18.57
C ILE A 558 4.88 3.17 -18.20
N LYS A 559 4.80 4.09 -17.22
CA LYS A 559 5.95 4.88 -16.81
C LYS A 559 7.10 4.00 -16.33
N TYR A 560 6.81 2.99 -15.50
CA TYR A 560 7.81 2.07 -15.00
C TYR A 560 8.52 1.33 -16.14
N TYR A 561 7.77 0.85 -17.15
CA TYR A 561 8.35 0.19 -18.32
C TYR A 561 9.25 1.13 -19.15
N GLU A 562 8.84 2.38 -19.34
CA GLU A 562 9.60 3.37 -20.12
C GLU A 562 10.84 3.88 -19.37
N GLN A 563 10.75 4.03 -18.04
CA GLN A 563 11.74 4.73 -17.22
C GLN A 563 12.69 3.79 -16.45
N LYS A 564 12.16 2.72 -15.85
CA LYS A 564 12.91 1.85 -14.92
C LYS A 564 13.40 0.56 -15.56
N VAL A 565 12.75 0.08 -16.60
CA VAL A 565 13.18 -1.14 -17.30
C VAL A 565 14.27 -0.82 -18.31
N ALA A 566 15.48 -1.32 -18.04
CA ALA A 566 16.61 -1.19 -18.95
C ALA A 566 16.30 -1.86 -20.31
N VAL A 567 16.83 -1.29 -21.40
CA VAL A 567 16.60 -1.82 -22.76
C VAL A 567 16.99 -3.29 -22.88
N ALA A 568 18.07 -3.70 -22.23
CA ALA A 568 18.55 -5.08 -22.20
C ALA A 568 17.58 -6.05 -21.49
N ASP A 569 16.77 -5.55 -20.54
CA ASP A 569 15.85 -6.35 -19.73
C ASP A 569 14.42 -6.37 -20.29
N ARG A 570 14.11 -5.55 -21.32
CA ARG A 570 12.74 -5.40 -21.85
C ARG A 570 12.12 -6.70 -22.32
N GLN A 571 12.91 -7.60 -22.93
CA GLN A 571 12.39 -8.90 -23.36
C GLN A 571 11.91 -9.75 -22.17
N ALA A 572 12.66 -9.74 -21.06
CA ALA A 572 12.27 -10.45 -19.85
C ALA A 572 11.10 -9.77 -19.12
N ALA A 573 11.02 -8.44 -19.19
CA ALA A 573 9.99 -7.63 -18.54
C ALA A 573 8.66 -7.58 -19.32
N ALA A 574 8.68 -7.76 -20.64
CA ALA A 574 7.50 -7.57 -21.50
C ALA A 574 6.28 -8.38 -21.05
N PRO A 575 6.35 -9.68 -20.68
CA PRO A 575 5.18 -10.42 -20.21
C PRO A 575 4.57 -9.82 -18.93
N TYR A 576 5.41 -9.31 -18.01
CA TYR A 576 4.96 -8.67 -16.77
C TYR A 576 4.22 -7.37 -17.09
N PHE A 577 4.83 -6.52 -17.91
CA PHE A 577 4.26 -5.25 -18.35
C PHE A 577 2.93 -5.44 -19.09
N HIS A 578 2.88 -6.41 -20.01
CA HIS A 578 1.69 -6.69 -20.80
C HIS A 578 0.54 -7.20 -19.95
N TYR A 579 0.81 -8.11 -19.02
CA TYR A 579 -0.19 -8.63 -18.09
C TYR A 579 -0.71 -7.52 -17.18
N ALA A 580 0.20 -6.82 -16.49
CA ALA A 580 -0.12 -5.79 -15.51
C ALA A 580 -0.99 -4.67 -16.11
N THR A 581 -0.54 -4.11 -17.24
CA THR A 581 -1.24 -2.99 -17.90
C THR A 581 -2.59 -3.44 -18.45
N ARG A 582 -2.66 -4.66 -19.02
CA ARG A 582 -3.90 -5.21 -19.55
C ARG A 582 -4.91 -5.51 -18.44
N TRP A 583 -4.45 -6.11 -17.34
CA TRP A 583 -5.27 -6.39 -16.16
C TRP A 583 -5.90 -5.10 -15.60
N ALA A 584 -5.11 -4.03 -15.46
CA ALA A 584 -5.62 -2.75 -14.98
C ALA A 584 -6.70 -2.19 -15.92
N LEU A 585 -6.41 -2.10 -17.22
CA LEU A 585 -7.37 -1.55 -18.20
C LEU A 585 -8.64 -2.39 -18.36
N GLN A 586 -8.56 -3.72 -18.25
CA GLN A 586 -9.73 -4.59 -18.22
C GLN A 586 -10.60 -4.32 -17.00
N ASN A 587 -9.99 -4.17 -15.82
CA ASN A 587 -10.74 -3.88 -14.60
C ASN A 587 -11.39 -2.48 -14.65
N ALA A 588 -10.73 -1.50 -15.26
CA ALA A 588 -11.33 -0.21 -15.58
C ALA A 588 -12.56 -0.37 -16.50
N GLU A 589 -12.45 -1.15 -17.59
CA GLU A 589 -13.59 -1.39 -18.49
C GLU A 589 -14.74 -2.15 -17.79
N ASN A 590 -14.41 -3.14 -16.98
CA ASN A 590 -15.39 -3.91 -16.19
C ASN A 590 -16.14 -3.02 -15.18
N ALA A 591 -15.43 -2.09 -14.53
CA ALA A 591 -16.04 -1.14 -13.61
C ALA A 591 -17.00 -0.17 -14.33
N LEU A 592 -16.67 0.29 -15.55
CA LEU A 592 -17.56 1.10 -16.39
C LEU A 592 -18.85 0.32 -16.77
N HIS A 593 -18.73 -0.95 -17.16
CA HIS A 593 -19.89 -1.80 -17.44
C HIS A 593 -20.78 -1.97 -16.21
N LYS A 594 -20.20 -2.38 -15.07
CA LYS A 594 -20.93 -2.53 -13.80
C LYS A 594 -21.60 -1.23 -13.37
N PHE A 595 -20.95 -0.09 -13.60
CA PHE A 595 -21.53 1.22 -13.33
C PHE A 595 -22.77 1.47 -14.19
N LEU A 596 -22.67 1.30 -15.51
CA LEU A 596 -23.80 1.49 -16.42
C LEU A 596 -24.98 0.58 -16.09
N ASP A 597 -24.73 -0.72 -15.87
CA ASP A 597 -25.79 -1.69 -15.63
C ASP A 597 -26.60 -1.40 -14.37
N ASN A 598 -25.99 -0.69 -13.42
CA ASN A 598 -26.60 -0.28 -12.16
C ASN A 598 -27.00 1.20 -12.11
N PHE A 599 -26.84 1.96 -13.20
CA PHE A 599 -27.14 3.39 -13.18
C PHE A 599 -28.67 3.63 -13.11
N PRO A 600 -29.19 4.40 -12.15
CA PRO A 600 -30.60 4.35 -11.78
C PRO A 600 -31.57 4.89 -12.84
N SER A 601 -31.16 5.88 -13.64
CA SER A 601 -31.98 6.40 -14.74
C SER A 601 -31.84 5.53 -16.00
N PRO A 602 -32.87 4.78 -16.45
CA PRO A 602 -32.76 3.92 -17.63
C PRO A 602 -32.54 4.71 -18.92
N VAL A 603 -33.12 5.91 -19.01
CA VAL A 603 -32.97 6.80 -20.17
C VAL A 603 -31.54 7.32 -20.26
N THR A 604 -31.02 7.87 -19.16
CA THR A 604 -29.63 8.37 -19.12
C THR A 604 -28.64 7.22 -19.32
N ARG A 605 -28.92 6.04 -18.77
CA ARG A 605 -28.12 4.82 -18.99
C ARG A 605 -28.01 4.48 -20.47
N LYS A 606 -29.14 4.39 -21.19
CA LYS A 606 -29.16 4.12 -22.64
C LYS A 606 -28.42 5.21 -23.41
N PHE A 607 -28.64 6.47 -23.05
CA PHE A 607 -27.94 7.60 -23.67
C PHE A 607 -26.42 7.51 -23.49
N MET A 608 -25.95 7.34 -22.26
CA MET A 608 -24.52 7.17 -21.94
C MET A 608 -23.92 6.00 -22.72
N ARG A 609 -24.64 4.87 -22.82
CA ARG A 609 -24.19 3.69 -23.59
C ARG A 609 -23.99 4.01 -25.07
N VAL A 610 -24.92 4.73 -25.69
CA VAL A 610 -24.85 5.14 -27.10
C VAL A 610 -23.72 6.13 -27.33
N ILE A 611 -23.65 7.22 -26.55
CA ILE A 611 -22.66 8.28 -26.78
C ILE A 611 -21.23 7.82 -26.51
N THR A 612 -21.04 6.82 -25.65
CA THR A 612 -19.71 6.23 -25.39
C THR A 612 -19.42 4.98 -26.21
N MET A 613 -20.35 4.54 -27.07
CA MET A 613 -20.26 3.30 -27.85
C MET A 613 -19.88 2.08 -27.00
N HIS A 614 -20.39 2.00 -25.77
CA HIS A 614 -19.97 1.02 -24.77
C HIS A 614 -20.97 -0.15 -24.64
N PHE A 615 -21.10 -0.90 -25.73
CA PHE A 615 -22.03 -2.04 -25.81
C PHE A 615 -21.36 -3.38 -25.45
N THR A 616 -20.07 -3.51 -25.73
CA THR A 616 -19.28 -4.72 -25.49
C THR A 616 -17.95 -4.36 -24.85
N HIS A 617 -17.31 -5.35 -24.25
CA HIS A 617 -15.92 -5.27 -23.83
C HIS A 617 -15.03 -5.16 -25.07
N LYS A 618 -14.18 -4.14 -25.11
CA LYS A 618 -13.23 -3.91 -26.21
C LYS A 618 -11.78 -4.16 -25.78
N MET A 619 -11.49 -4.12 -24.49
CA MET A 619 -10.14 -4.41 -24.00
C MET A 619 -9.82 -5.91 -24.21
N PRO A 620 -8.74 -6.26 -24.92
CA PRO A 620 -8.37 -7.66 -25.14
C PRO A 620 -8.22 -8.41 -23.81
N ALA A 621 -8.73 -9.64 -23.74
CA ALA A 621 -8.56 -10.53 -22.60
C ALA A 621 -7.07 -10.85 -22.33
N ILE A 622 -6.74 -11.25 -21.10
CA ILE A 622 -5.43 -11.86 -20.83
C ILE A 622 -5.51 -13.24 -21.47
N SER A 623 -4.64 -13.52 -22.44
CA SER A 623 -4.66 -14.78 -23.16
C SER A 623 -3.91 -15.86 -22.38
N ASP A 624 -4.31 -17.11 -22.55
CA ASP A 624 -3.61 -18.26 -21.97
C ASP A 624 -2.15 -18.30 -22.42
N ASP A 625 -1.83 -17.83 -23.64
CA ASP A 625 -0.44 -17.70 -24.10
C ASP A 625 0.37 -16.72 -23.25
N LEU A 626 -0.20 -15.55 -22.92
CA LEU A 626 0.46 -14.58 -22.06
C LEU A 626 0.60 -15.11 -20.63
N VAL A 627 -0.40 -15.85 -20.14
CA VAL A 627 -0.32 -16.56 -18.85
C VAL A 627 0.83 -17.55 -18.84
N ARG A 628 0.91 -18.44 -19.84
CA ARG A 628 2.00 -19.43 -19.97
C ARG A 628 3.36 -18.77 -20.10
N GLU A 629 3.47 -17.71 -20.91
CA GLU A 629 4.71 -16.96 -21.11
C GLU A 629 5.19 -16.30 -19.82
N LEU A 630 4.30 -15.58 -19.12
CA LEU A 630 4.63 -14.90 -17.87
C LEU A 630 4.96 -15.89 -16.75
N ALA A 631 4.18 -16.96 -16.59
CA ALA A 631 4.44 -17.99 -15.59
C ALA A 631 5.79 -18.70 -15.82
N LYS A 632 6.17 -18.90 -17.09
CA LYS A 632 7.50 -19.40 -17.43
C LYS A 632 8.58 -18.39 -17.08
N SER A 633 8.41 -17.12 -17.47
CA SER A 633 9.36 -16.04 -17.16
C SER A 633 9.59 -15.86 -15.65
N ALA A 634 8.52 -15.97 -14.84
CA ALA A 634 8.58 -15.90 -13.38
C ALA A 634 9.42 -17.03 -12.75
N GLN A 635 9.45 -18.21 -13.38
CA GLN A 635 10.26 -19.34 -12.91
C GLN A 635 11.72 -19.28 -13.35
N MET A 636 12.11 -18.33 -14.21
CA MET A 636 13.50 -18.20 -14.69
C MET A 636 14.31 -17.24 -13.83
N ASP A 637 15.62 -17.48 -13.74
CA ASP A 637 16.56 -16.65 -12.98
C ASP A 637 17.05 -15.51 -13.87
N THR A 638 16.27 -14.43 -13.88
CA THR A 638 16.53 -13.26 -14.73
C THR A 638 16.90 -12.05 -13.89
N ALA A 639 17.73 -11.18 -14.44
CA ALA A 639 18.08 -9.91 -13.80
C ALA A 639 16.82 -9.07 -13.49
N PHE A 640 15.85 -9.07 -14.41
CA PHE A 640 14.58 -8.38 -14.21
C PHE A 640 13.78 -8.92 -13.01
N LYS A 641 13.69 -10.24 -12.83
CA LYS A 641 13.00 -10.81 -11.66
C LYS A 641 13.69 -10.42 -10.35
N ALA A 642 15.03 -10.42 -10.33
CA ALA A 642 15.79 -9.97 -9.17
C ALA A 642 15.56 -8.48 -8.87
N GLN A 643 15.48 -7.63 -9.90
CA GLN A 643 15.10 -6.21 -9.76
C GLN A 643 13.66 -6.06 -9.22
N LEU A 644 12.72 -6.87 -9.70
CA LEU A 644 11.32 -6.79 -9.27
C LEU A 644 11.12 -7.28 -7.82
N THR A 645 11.97 -8.17 -7.33
CA THR A 645 11.91 -8.74 -5.96
C THR A 645 12.97 -8.16 -5.02
N HIS A 646 13.49 -6.97 -5.34
CA HIS A 646 14.66 -6.37 -4.69
C HIS A 646 14.49 -6.04 -3.19
N LEU A 647 13.26 -5.94 -2.67
CA LEU A 647 13.01 -5.67 -1.26
C LEU A 647 13.37 -6.87 -0.37
N ILE A 648 13.39 -8.08 -0.94
CA ILE A 648 13.70 -9.29 -0.19
C ILE A 648 15.21 -9.38 -0.05
N LYS A 649 15.68 -9.41 1.20
CA LYS A 649 17.08 -9.62 1.56
C LYS A 649 17.22 -10.94 2.32
N PRO A 650 17.42 -12.08 1.62
CA PRO A 650 17.58 -13.36 2.28
C PRO A 650 18.74 -13.33 3.26
N THR A 651 18.52 -13.92 4.43
CA THR A 651 19.55 -14.11 5.46
C THR A 651 19.87 -15.59 5.59
N ALA A 652 21.14 -15.92 5.84
CA ALA A 652 21.61 -17.29 5.79
C ALA A 652 20.79 -18.19 6.73
N GLY A 653 20.19 -19.25 6.19
CA GLY A 653 19.37 -20.20 6.93
C GLY A 653 17.89 -19.86 7.06
N ASP A 654 17.44 -18.66 6.65
CA ASP A 654 16.01 -18.35 6.64
C ASP A 654 15.26 -19.04 5.48
N GLY A 655 13.92 -19.02 5.54
CA GLY A 655 13.10 -19.65 4.50
C GLY A 655 13.31 -19.09 3.09
N HIS A 656 13.67 -17.81 2.95
CA HIS A 656 13.94 -17.21 1.64
C HIS A 656 15.27 -17.68 1.06
N ASP A 657 16.32 -17.78 1.87
CA ASP A 657 17.64 -18.30 1.51
C ASP A 657 17.57 -19.78 1.14
N ILE A 658 16.87 -20.59 1.94
CA ILE A 658 16.68 -22.02 1.67
C ILE A 658 16.00 -22.25 0.32
N ASN A 659 14.92 -21.52 0.05
CA ASN A 659 14.22 -21.60 -1.24
C ASN A 659 15.12 -21.13 -2.39
N GLU A 660 15.84 -20.04 -2.21
CA GLU A 660 16.73 -19.46 -3.23
C GLU A 660 17.88 -20.41 -3.61
N GLN A 661 18.52 -21.04 -2.62
CA GLN A 661 19.62 -21.97 -2.85
C GLN A 661 19.16 -23.19 -3.65
N ALA A 662 18.00 -23.76 -3.32
CA ALA A 662 17.43 -24.89 -4.05
C ALA A 662 17.04 -24.49 -5.48
N TYR A 663 16.46 -23.30 -5.62
CA TYR A 663 16.07 -22.73 -6.90
C TYR A 663 17.27 -22.50 -7.83
N LYS A 664 18.31 -21.80 -7.36
CA LYS A 664 19.55 -21.56 -8.12
C LYS A 664 20.26 -22.87 -8.47
N ALA A 665 20.32 -23.83 -7.54
CA ALA A 665 20.86 -25.15 -7.82
C ALA A 665 20.09 -25.88 -8.91
N LYS A 666 18.75 -25.76 -8.93
CA LYS A 666 17.92 -26.33 -10.00
C LYS A 666 18.20 -25.68 -11.35
N MET A 667 18.27 -24.34 -11.40
CA MET A 667 18.57 -23.59 -12.63
C MET A 667 19.91 -24.01 -13.23
N ALA A 668 20.93 -24.22 -12.38
CA ALA A 668 22.25 -24.71 -12.80
C ALA A 668 22.25 -26.17 -13.29
N CYS A 669 21.21 -26.96 -12.99
CA CYS A 669 21.12 -28.39 -13.31
C CYS A 669 20.06 -28.73 -14.37
N LEU A 670 19.40 -27.75 -15.01
CA LEU A 670 18.25 -28.03 -15.90
C LEU A 670 18.58 -29.03 -17.02
N ASP A 671 19.73 -28.88 -17.68
CA ASP A 671 20.14 -29.77 -18.77
C ASP A 671 20.44 -31.19 -18.26
N LEU A 672 21.06 -31.29 -17.08
CA LEU A 672 21.35 -32.57 -16.42
C LEU A 672 20.07 -33.29 -16.00
N LEU A 673 19.11 -32.56 -15.44
CA LEU A 673 17.80 -33.09 -15.08
C LEU A 673 17.03 -33.57 -16.34
N ALA A 674 17.12 -32.83 -17.44
CA ALA A 674 16.54 -33.25 -18.71
C ALA A 674 17.20 -34.52 -19.26
N LYS A 675 18.53 -34.64 -19.13
CA LYS A 675 19.31 -35.85 -19.49
C LYS A 675 18.84 -37.08 -18.70
N VAL A 676 18.75 -36.97 -17.37
CA VAL A 676 18.27 -38.05 -16.49
C VAL A 676 16.82 -38.43 -16.82
N LYS A 677 15.95 -37.44 -17.01
CA LYS A 677 14.53 -37.68 -17.37
C LYS A 677 14.37 -38.36 -18.72
N LYS A 678 15.21 -38.00 -19.71
CA LYS A 678 15.23 -38.66 -21.03
C LYS A 678 15.66 -40.12 -20.91
N ALA A 679 16.69 -40.41 -20.10
CA ALA A 679 17.15 -41.78 -19.86
C ALA A 679 16.08 -42.65 -19.17
N LEU A 680 15.36 -42.10 -18.18
CA LEU A 680 14.22 -42.77 -17.55
C LEU A 680 13.11 -43.10 -18.56
N ARG A 681 12.74 -42.14 -19.43
CA ARG A 681 11.73 -42.34 -20.49
C ARG A 681 12.14 -43.43 -21.48
N LYS A 682 13.43 -43.50 -21.81
CA LYS A 682 14.00 -44.53 -22.68
C LYS A 682 14.24 -45.88 -21.99
N LYS A 683 14.01 -45.97 -20.68
CA LYS A 683 14.29 -47.14 -19.85
C LYS A 683 15.78 -47.55 -19.83
N GLU A 684 16.69 -46.60 -20.07
CA GLU A 684 18.14 -46.80 -19.96
C GLU A 684 18.56 -46.96 -18.48
N ILE A 685 17.77 -46.40 -17.55
CA ILE A 685 17.90 -46.56 -16.09
C ILE A 685 16.53 -46.78 -15.45
N LYS A 686 16.54 -47.37 -14.24
CA LYS A 686 15.35 -47.52 -13.40
C LYS A 686 15.25 -46.37 -12.39
N ALA A 687 14.03 -45.89 -12.15
CA ALA A 687 13.78 -44.96 -11.05
C ALA A 687 14.02 -45.66 -9.70
N GLY A 688 14.72 -45.00 -8.80
CA GLY A 688 14.85 -45.42 -7.40
C GLY A 688 13.66 -44.97 -6.56
N VAL A 689 13.59 -45.44 -5.31
CA VAL A 689 12.57 -45.01 -4.33
C VAL A 689 12.76 -43.54 -3.99
N ARG A 690 14.02 -43.10 -3.91
CA ARG A 690 14.41 -41.69 -3.75
C ARG A 690 15.14 -41.21 -5.00
N PHE A 691 15.15 -39.90 -5.20
CA PHE A 691 15.85 -39.30 -6.34
C PHE A 691 17.36 -39.58 -6.31
N ALA A 692 17.99 -39.57 -5.12
CA ALA A 692 19.40 -39.95 -4.96
C ALA A 692 19.72 -41.34 -5.55
N GLN A 693 18.88 -42.34 -5.29
CA GLN A 693 19.03 -43.69 -5.85
C GLN A 693 18.86 -43.71 -7.39
N THR A 694 18.05 -42.81 -7.94
CA THR A 694 17.94 -42.64 -9.40
C THR A 694 19.23 -42.09 -9.99
N LEU A 695 19.92 -41.20 -9.26
CA LEU A 695 21.22 -40.66 -9.65
C LEU A 695 22.32 -41.72 -9.53
N ASP A 696 22.29 -42.57 -8.50
CA ASP A 696 23.20 -43.72 -8.36
C ASP A 696 23.11 -44.65 -9.59
N ASN A 697 21.87 -44.96 -10.01
CA ASN A 697 21.64 -45.77 -11.22
C ASN A 697 22.15 -45.07 -12.49
N ALA A 698 22.00 -43.75 -12.59
CA ALA A 698 22.50 -42.97 -13.72
C ALA A 698 24.02 -42.94 -13.79
N LEU A 699 24.70 -42.84 -12.64
CA LEU A 699 26.15 -42.90 -12.53
C LEU A 699 26.67 -44.30 -12.89
N ALA A 700 26.04 -45.35 -12.34
CA ALA A 700 26.39 -46.74 -12.64
C ALA A 700 26.21 -47.10 -14.13
N ALA A 701 25.22 -46.50 -14.79
CA ALA A 701 24.98 -46.65 -16.22
C ALA A 701 25.89 -45.77 -17.11
N ASN A 702 26.85 -45.04 -16.53
CA ASN A 702 27.72 -44.07 -17.22
C ASN A 702 26.96 -42.99 -18.01
N LEU A 703 25.71 -42.69 -17.62
CA LEU A 703 24.92 -41.64 -18.26
C LEU A 703 25.28 -40.26 -17.75
N ILE A 704 25.80 -40.17 -16.52
CA ILE A 704 26.33 -38.95 -15.93
C ILE A 704 27.73 -39.22 -15.37
N SER A 705 28.58 -38.22 -15.43
CA SER A 705 29.92 -38.23 -14.83
C SER A 705 29.84 -38.05 -13.31
N SER A 706 30.95 -38.35 -12.61
CA SER A 706 31.06 -38.13 -11.16
C SER A 706 30.85 -36.65 -10.77
N ALA A 707 31.29 -35.71 -11.61
CA ALA A 707 31.06 -34.28 -11.40
C ALA A 707 29.58 -33.90 -11.55
N GLU A 708 28.92 -34.36 -12.63
CA GLU A 708 27.48 -34.16 -12.84
C GLU A 708 26.66 -34.81 -11.72
N TYR A 709 27.05 -35.99 -11.24
CA TYR A 709 26.44 -36.67 -10.10
C TYR A 709 26.53 -35.84 -8.82
N THR A 710 27.72 -35.32 -8.49
CA THR A 710 27.94 -34.48 -7.32
C THR A 710 27.04 -33.23 -7.35
N GLN A 711 26.94 -32.60 -8.52
CA GLN A 711 26.08 -31.43 -8.72
C GLN A 711 24.59 -31.76 -8.52
N LEU A 712 24.12 -32.89 -9.07
CA LEU A 712 22.72 -33.33 -8.93
C LEU A 712 22.37 -33.76 -7.50
N ILE A 713 23.32 -34.34 -6.76
CA ILE A 713 23.15 -34.68 -5.34
C ILE A 713 23.10 -33.42 -4.47
N ASP A 714 23.95 -32.43 -4.73
CA ASP A 714 23.88 -31.13 -4.05
C ASP A 714 22.53 -30.44 -4.29
N TYR A 715 22.06 -30.40 -5.54
CA TYR A 715 20.70 -29.96 -5.86
C TYR A 715 19.65 -30.78 -5.10
N ASN A 716 19.76 -32.11 -5.05
CA ASN A 716 18.80 -32.96 -4.35
C ASN A 716 18.68 -32.61 -2.86
N LYS A 717 19.81 -32.41 -2.18
CA LYS A 717 19.84 -32.02 -0.76
C LYS A 717 19.15 -30.68 -0.53
N LYS A 718 19.48 -29.67 -1.35
CA LYS A 718 18.84 -28.35 -1.27
C LYS A 718 17.35 -28.41 -1.60
N ARG A 719 16.96 -29.18 -2.63
CA ARG A 719 15.55 -29.42 -2.99
C ARG A 719 14.79 -30.04 -1.83
N GLU A 720 15.31 -31.09 -1.21
CA GLU A 720 14.68 -31.77 -0.07
C GLU A 720 14.48 -30.80 1.11
N LYS A 721 15.50 -29.99 1.41
CA LYS A 721 15.41 -28.95 2.43
C LYS A 721 14.37 -27.87 2.08
N ALA A 722 14.28 -27.45 0.82
CA ALA A 722 13.31 -26.44 0.40
C ALA A 722 11.86 -26.94 0.29
N ILE A 723 11.62 -28.25 0.10
CA ILE A 723 10.24 -28.77 -0.02
C ILE A 723 9.65 -29.30 1.29
N ARG A 724 10.49 -29.59 2.29
CA ARG A 724 10.00 -29.97 3.62
C ARG A 724 9.40 -28.76 4.34
N VAL A 725 8.76 -29.07 5.45
CA VAL A 725 8.28 -28.10 6.45
C VAL A 725 9.13 -28.24 7.70
N ASP A 726 9.08 -27.24 8.57
CA ASP A 726 9.70 -27.34 9.89
C ASP A 726 9.03 -28.46 10.70
N GLU A 727 9.84 -29.24 11.40
CA GLU A 727 9.39 -30.38 12.21
C GLU A 727 9.65 -30.06 13.68
N PHE A 728 8.68 -30.40 14.51
CA PHE A 728 8.75 -30.19 15.96
C PHE A 728 8.56 -31.53 16.66
N ASP A 729 9.17 -31.68 17.84
CA ASP A 729 8.88 -32.83 18.69
C ASP A 729 7.44 -32.78 19.25
N PHE A 730 7.07 -33.79 20.05
CA PHE A 730 5.74 -33.87 20.66
C PHE A 730 5.39 -32.64 21.51
N ASP A 731 6.40 -31.99 22.09
CA ASP A 731 6.26 -30.82 22.96
C ASP A 731 6.45 -29.49 22.20
N MET A 732 6.43 -29.53 20.86
CA MET A 732 6.59 -28.38 19.96
C MET A 732 7.96 -27.67 20.04
N ASN A 733 9.02 -28.38 20.44
CA ASN A 733 10.38 -27.88 20.27
C ASN A 733 10.84 -28.14 18.84
N LEU A 734 11.41 -27.11 18.19
CA LEU A 734 11.91 -27.22 16.82
C LEU A 734 13.04 -28.26 16.76
N LEU A 735 12.94 -29.23 15.86
CA LEU A 735 13.98 -30.23 15.64
C LEU A 735 15.12 -29.63 14.82
N ASP A 736 16.36 -29.88 15.25
CA ASP A 736 17.54 -29.43 14.53
C ASP A 736 17.75 -30.23 13.23
N ASP A 737 18.29 -29.59 12.21
CA ASP A 737 18.53 -30.16 10.88
C ASP A 737 19.49 -31.35 10.88
N ASN A 738 20.24 -31.51 11.98
CA ASN A 738 21.20 -32.58 12.19
C ASN A 738 20.61 -33.80 12.93
N ALA A 739 19.32 -33.80 13.28
CA ALA A 739 18.67 -34.97 13.84
C ALA A 739 18.74 -36.12 12.83
N LYS A 740 19.39 -37.23 13.22
CA LYS A 740 19.57 -38.38 12.34
C LYS A 740 18.21 -38.83 11.81
N PRO A 741 18.05 -39.08 10.49
CA PRO A 741 16.86 -39.75 10.01
C PRO A 741 16.69 -41.05 10.80
N ILE A 742 15.45 -41.41 11.14
CA ILE A 742 15.15 -42.69 11.78
C ILE A 742 15.58 -43.81 10.83
N GLU A 743 16.83 -44.23 10.94
CA GLU A 743 17.34 -45.49 10.43
C GLU A 743 16.74 -46.58 11.31
N ASN A 744 15.58 -47.10 10.89
CA ASN A 744 15.06 -48.45 11.11
C ASN A 744 13.52 -48.42 11.18
N VAL A 745 12.89 -48.45 10.01
CA VAL A 745 11.70 -49.31 9.87
C VAL A 745 12.18 -50.54 9.12
N GLN A 746 12.91 -51.40 9.84
CA GLN A 746 13.02 -52.79 9.42
C GLN A 746 11.62 -53.39 9.48
N GLN A 747 11.30 -54.13 8.41
CA GLN A 747 10.11 -54.93 8.22
C GLN A 747 9.69 -55.63 9.52
N ALA A 748 8.59 -55.18 10.14
CA ALA A 748 7.79 -56.04 10.97
C ALA A 748 6.90 -56.85 10.02
N SER A 749 7.15 -58.16 10.02
CA SER A 749 6.39 -59.19 9.32
C SER A 749 4.98 -59.32 9.89
#